data_AF-A0A9X7S296-F1
#
_entry.id   AF-A0A9X7S296-F1
#
_cell.length_a   1.000
_cell.length_b   1.000
_cell.length_c   1.000
_cell.angle_alpha   90.00
_cell.angle_beta   90.00
_cell.angle_gamma   90.00
#
_symmetry.space_group_name_H-M   'P 1'
#
loop_
_entity.id
_entity.type
_entity.pdbx_description
1 polymer ?
#
loop_
_entity_poly.entity_id
_entity_poly.type
_entity_poly.pdbx_seq_one_letter_code
_entity_poly.pdbx_strand_id
1 'polypeptide(L)'
;MKNHSKKKIVCQLTLATTSLLLLNHHSVLADEQPVEETVVQTSPVDSPVVDEKTETSTIATNSETSSETEESGAAADETKEDAPKADETSSKEQEPISAFAEKTESLPSQLSKNDLTKVQELQAKTEKGSGQVIAIIDDAFDPAHDVFKLDKQLQGQPNLLSKEDFSLIKEEQKIAYGKWYNEKIIFTYDYSKGTDDIFDPKTSNLHGTHVAAIAAGNGEAATENGLRMEGMAPNASILLMKVNNAGQKDSFAASYAKAIQDAVKLGATVINMSFGKTADSLSDLHPDVKAAIKAAKEKGVLLVAASGNEGAVGMGSRLPLSSNPDFGTLNSPAISDDVISVAAANPMSIISQSLQVTTAEHSQKLPIFLSAHKSFDAGKEYTLVDAALGEEADFKAIDAKDKVVMIKRGGRLNFSQKIGNAMKAGAAGVVISNDDALQGNFTIANHFIPKDCSIPVGFISLKDSAVLRGVTSFTFNQAFDVFENNAGPRPISQSSWGVTAEGMIKPDVAAPGFNILSATEGKQYGYESGTSMATPHVSGILSLLQKAYKAKFPDLTDAQRAQLIKAVVMSSATALYSPEEKAYFSPRHQGAGHIDAQKALKADYYLTDAAGQAKINLGNIQDKFVVTLNVKRLTKDQGSKTLYFQLNLGTDKTKDGHFELQPKALQSSEWQAITITNDVEEIQIAVDASAYAADLLKEMPNGYFLEGFVRFTDNLDRQDELMSIPFSGFRGDFANLPALDTPIYDTLEAGAFYQKLEKDDETGKYLLSEKDSKVTALVSVATPYFLAQETKAGEINELGAEAERNIILGTEALEGERDVIAPMAERIFQISPNGDGHKDSVLFQGIFLRNVKDIKAQVLDKDGNLVWESSTVATRKYFQDLDESAKVMHRFENTKWDGQTSDDETVTDGLYTYRVLYTPVAEGAKAQIQDFKVEVKTSLPELPKEASYDAETGKFSIDVSQLPEGVRFQIGYNTEIPAEVEEGEEPYNDQVVHYIPMQADGSFDIPKTIETELSEEPLTVDFSKLVLIAEDRFGNYHAVSLEKLLPKGQSDQPTENENVEKETPEEVEKESSQPMTNEEEQSSEASTEPEMTDEQLKESIDRMIDDANLLMLTETKSDQPHLLAPKGLDEKENVDIFHHNMETQPSSAKVLPKTAERSNLSLLAGLGLLCSTVFVALFKKKEKH
;
A
#
# COMPACT_ATOMS: atom_id res chain seq x y z
N MET A 1 25.16 25.97 38.33
CA MET A 1 24.83 25.30 39.61
C MET A 1 23.50 25.85 40.13
N LYS A 2 22.70 25.02 40.79
CA LYS A 2 21.65 25.32 41.81
C LYS A 2 20.70 26.55 41.65
N ASN A 3 19.42 26.20 41.50
CA ASN A 3 18.28 26.64 42.36
C ASN A 3 17.56 28.01 42.18
N HIS A 4 16.34 27.91 41.61
CA HIS A 4 15.03 28.18 42.27
C HIS A 4 14.49 29.61 42.57
N SER A 5 13.29 29.86 42.01
CA SER A 5 12.00 30.02 42.75
C SER A 5 11.38 31.42 43.07
N LYS A 6 10.16 31.62 42.50
CA LYS A 6 8.97 32.37 43.03
C LYS A 6 9.07 33.92 43.07
N LYS A 7 8.13 34.67 42.43
CA LYS A 7 6.77 35.11 42.86
C LYS A 7 6.81 36.07 44.09
N LYS A 8 6.07 37.19 44.19
CA LYS A 8 4.82 37.65 43.52
C LYS A 8 4.52 39.17 43.81
N ILE A 9 3.85 39.90 42.89
CA ILE A 9 2.86 41.03 43.11
C ILE A 9 3.38 42.36 43.71
N VAL A 10 2.99 43.56 43.22
CA VAL A 10 1.85 44.44 43.65
C VAL A 10 1.54 45.54 42.60
N CYS A 11 0.23 45.71 42.27
CA CYS A 11 -0.59 46.90 41.90
C CYS A 11 -0.01 48.14 41.13
N GLN A 12 -0.77 48.93 40.34
CA GLN A 12 -2.21 48.94 39.99
C GLN A 12 -2.53 49.77 38.70
N LEU A 13 -3.72 49.54 38.12
CA LEU A 13 -4.71 50.45 37.46
C LEU A 13 -4.33 51.92 37.09
N THR A 14 -4.86 52.58 36.03
CA THR A 14 -6.19 52.44 35.36
C THR A 14 -6.29 53.17 33.98
N LEU A 15 -7.40 52.90 33.24
CA LEU A 15 -8.14 53.76 32.25
C LEU A 15 -7.54 53.95 30.83
N ALA A 16 -8.32 53.95 29.73
CA ALA A 16 -9.72 53.49 29.53
C ALA A 16 -10.07 53.14 28.06
N THR A 17 -10.86 52.07 27.91
CA THR A 17 -11.97 51.76 26.96
C THR A 17 -12.32 52.72 25.80
N THR A 18 -12.46 52.29 24.53
CA THR A 18 -13.56 51.49 23.87
C THR A 18 -14.79 52.34 23.45
N SER A 19 -15.51 51.91 22.38
CA SER A 19 -16.88 52.31 21.95
C SER A 19 -16.96 53.35 20.79
N LEU A 20 -17.92 53.35 19.85
CA LEU A 20 -19.02 52.40 19.52
C LEU A 20 -19.66 52.67 18.11
N LEU A 21 -20.06 51.59 17.40
CA LEU A 21 -21.33 51.36 16.63
C LEU A 21 -21.90 52.31 15.50
N LEU A 22 -22.24 51.65 14.36
CA LEU A 22 -23.56 51.60 13.65
C LEU A 22 -24.00 52.49 12.44
N LEU A 23 -24.45 51.77 11.38
CA LEU A 23 -25.73 51.86 10.60
C LEU A 23 -25.97 52.79 9.38
N ASN A 24 -26.43 52.13 8.30
CA ASN A 24 -27.66 52.34 7.51
C ASN A 24 -27.73 53.09 6.15
N HIS A 25 -28.00 52.29 5.10
CA HIS A 25 -29.10 52.35 4.10
C HIS A 25 -29.35 53.58 3.20
N HIS A 26 -29.42 53.28 1.89
CA HIS A 26 -30.39 53.77 0.86
C HIS A 26 -30.34 55.27 0.40
N SER A 27 -30.77 55.65 -0.82
CA SER A 27 -31.02 54.90 -2.09
C SER A 27 -31.34 55.82 -3.31
N VAL A 28 -30.72 55.52 -4.47
CA VAL A 28 -31.34 55.48 -5.84
C VAL A 28 -31.75 56.79 -6.58
N LEU A 29 -31.89 56.68 -7.91
CA LEU A 29 -32.23 57.65 -8.98
C LEU A 29 -31.03 58.47 -9.53
N ALA A 30 -30.86 58.68 -10.84
CA ALA A 30 -31.53 58.18 -12.07
C ALA A 30 -30.68 58.59 -13.31
N ASP A 31 -30.72 58.03 -14.54
CA ASP A 31 -31.15 56.74 -15.14
C ASP A 31 -30.23 56.55 -16.41
N GLU A 32 -30.45 55.92 -17.59
CA GLU A 32 -31.57 55.30 -18.35
C GLU A 32 -30.94 54.32 -19.43
N GLN A 33 -31.64 53.94 -20.53
CA GLN A 33 -31.10 53.11 -21.66
C GLN A 33 -31.60 53.60 -23.05
N PRO A 34 -31.04 53.11 -24.20
CA PRO A 34 -31.53 51.89 -24.90
C PRO A 34 -30.38 50.87 -25.21
N VAL A 35 -30.53 49.55 -25.40
CA VAL A 35 -31.50 48.62 -26.09
C VAL A 35 -31.11 48.24 -27.55
N GLU A 36 -30.70 46.98 -27.72
CA GLU A 36 -30.86 45.99 -28.83
C GLU A 36 -29.71 44.97 -28.72
N GLU A 37 -29.91 43.71 -28.30
CA GLU A 37 -30.61 42.53 -28.89
C GLU A 37 -29.78 41.69 -29.89
N THR A 38 -30.02 40.37 -29.83
CA THR A 38 -29.21 39.26 -30.34
C THR A 38 -29.56 38.83 -31.77
N VAL A 39 -28.71 38.01 -32.42
CA VAL A 39 -29.01 36.64 -32.92
C VAL A 39 -27.96 36.09 -33.92
N VAL A 40 -27.19 35.07 -33.46
CA VAL A 40 -26.89 33.75 -34.10
C VAL A 40 -26.21 33.62 -35.50
N GLN A 41 -25.27 32.64 -35.56
CA GLN A 41 -24.89 31.71 -36.65
C GLN A 41 -23.61 31.87 -37.53
N THR A 42 -22.85 30.75 -37.57
CA THR A 42 -22.05 30.14 -38.67
C THR A 42 -20.80 30.80 -39.29
N SER A 43 -19.69 30.09 -39.06
CA SER A 43 -18.74 29.57 -40.09
C SER A 43 -17.59 30.47 -40.63
N PRO A 44 -16.48 29.85 -41.11
CA PRO A 44 -15.25 30.55 -41.54
C PRO A 44 -15.14 30.70 -43.08
N VAL A 45 -13.91 30.96 -43.58
CA VAL A 45 -13.52 31.26 -44.99
C VAL A 45 -13.76 32.76 -45.30
N ASP A 46 -12.83 33.53 -45.89
CA ASP A 46 -11.87 33.21 -46.96
C ASP A 46 -10.49 33.90 -46.84
N SER A 47 -9.61 33.61 -47.82
CA SER A 47 -8.25 34.16 -48.00
C SER A 47 -8.23 35.50 -48.78
N PRO A 48 -7.04 35.99 -49.17
CA PRO A 48 -6.73 35.91 -50.60
C PRO A 48 -5.32 35.37 -50.95
N VAL A 49 -5.15 35.01 -52.22
CA VAL A 49 -3.98 34.35 -52.86
C VAL A 49 -3.28 35.35 -53.83
N VAL A 50 -2.33 34.89 -54.68
CA VAL A 50 -1.76 35.52 -55.90
C VAL A 50 -0.46 36.35 -55.68
N ASP A 51 0.66 36.15 -56.41
CA ASP A 51 1.12 35.00 -57.24
C ASP A 51 2.63 35.03 -57.56
N GLU A 52 3.14 33.87 -58.00
CA GLU A 52 4.22 33.56 -58.96
C GLU A 52 5.52 34.40 -59.20
N LYS A 53 6.65 33.64 -59.26
CA LYS A 53 7.73 33.58 -60.29
C LYS A 53 8.95 34.55 -60.33
N THR A 54 10.11 33.92 -60.62
CA THR A 54 11.29 34.36 -61.45
C THR A 54 12.12 35.58 -60.99
N GLU A 55 13.45 35.69 -61.23
CA GLU A 55 14.56 34.77 -61.61
C GLU A 55 15.91 35.54 -61.48
N THR A 56 17.07 34.85 -61.45
CA THR A 56 18.43 35.38 -61.82
C THR A 56 19.06 36.53 -60.99
N SER A 57 20.39 36.74 -60.91
CA SER A 57 21.58 35.94 -61.30
C SER A 57 22.91 36.46 -60.69
N THR A 58 23.85 35.53 -60.46
CA THR A 58 25.33 35.62 -60.62
C THR A 58 26.20 36.72 -59.95
N ILE A 59 27.28 36.28 -59.29
CA ILE A 59 28.74 36.52 -59.58
C ILE A 59 29.53 35.88 -58.41
N ALA A 60 30.21 34.73 -58.59
CA ALA A 60 31.65 34.57 -58.94
C ALA A 60 32.63 35.10 -57.85
N THR A 61 33.79 34.51 -57.52
CA THR A 61 34.51 33.24 -57.86
C THR A 61 35.55 33.00 -56.72
N ASN A 62 36.37 31.95 -56.57
CA ASN A 62 36.83 30.79 -57.38
C ASN A 62 37.22 29.64 -56.38
N SER A 63 37.91 28.51 -56.65
CA SER A 63 38.54 27.88 -57.83
C SER A 63 38.81 26.38 -57.56
N GLU A 64 38.59 25.50 -58.55
CA GLU A 64 39.51 24.42 -59.04
C GLU A 64 40.00 23.31 -58.05
N THR A 65 40.18 22.02 -58.39
CA THR A 65 40.00 21.14 -59.59
C THR A 65 40.20 19.68 -59.12
N SER A 66 39.81 18.58 -59.78
CA SER A 66 39.02 18.29 -61.01
C SER A 66 38.69 16.79 -61.07
N SER A 67 37.85 16.37 -62.02
CA SER A 67 37.80 15.05 -62.71
C SER A 67 37.62 13.76 -61.86
N GLU A 68 36.55 12.97 -61.99
CA GLU A 68 36.13 12.14 -63.17
C GLU A 68 37.04 10.90 -63.38
N THR A 69 36.59 9.69 -63.73
CA THR A 69 35.24 9.20 -64.17
C THR A 69 35.15 7.67 -64.04
N GLU A 70 33.91 7.13 -64.02
CA GLU A 70 33.49 5.80 -64.58
C GLU A 70 34.16 4.49 -64.09
N GLU A 71 33.69 3.28 -64.44
CA GLU A 71 32.31 2.74 -64.43
C GLU A 71 32.39 1.19 -64.57
N SER A 72 31.74 0.45 -63.64
CA SER A 72 31.46 -1.00 -63.72
C SER A 72 32.64 -1.98 -63.84
N GLY A 73 32.34 -3.28 -63.68
CA GLY A 73 33.29 -4.39 -63.84
C GLY A 73 32.99 -5.53 -62.87
N ALA A 74 32.56 -6.69 -63.40
CA ALA A 74 32.05 -7.79 -62.58
C ALA A 74 32.69 -9.15 -62.90
N ALA A 75 32.71 -10.00 -61.87
CA ALA A 75 32.69 -11.47 -61.88
C ALA A 75 33.95 -12.29 -62.21
N ALA A 76 33.96 -13.45 -61.52
CA ALA A 76 34.45 -14.78 -61.94
C ALA A 76 35.94 -15.20 -61.71
N ASP A 77 36.06 -16.14 -60.76
CA ASP A 77 36.57 -17.51 -60.93
C ASP A 77 38.05 -17.94 -60.72
N GLU A 78 38.13 -18.90 -59.79
CA GLU A 78 38.81 -20.21 -59.84
C GLU A 78 40.34 -20.38 -59.74
N THR A 79 40.73 -20.86 -58.54
CA THR A 79 41.49 -22.11 -58.28
C THR A 79 43.03 -22.11 -58.27
N LYS A 80 43.55 -22.76 -57.19
CA LYS A 80 44.64 -23.79 -57.13
C LYS A 80 46.03 -23.42 -57.70
N GLU A 81 47.15 -24.02 -57.28
CA GLU A 81 47.60 -24.83 -56.14
C GLU A 81 49.14 -24.80 -56.21
N ASP A 82 49.87 -24.65 -55.09
CA ASP A 82 51.02 -25.48 -54.67
C ASP A 82 51.96 -24.81 -53.65
N ALA A 83 52.65 -25.68 -52.90
CA ALA A 83 53.81 -25.39 -52.05
C ALA A 83 55.00 -26.24 -52.57
N PRO A 84 56.30 -26.06 -52.18
CA PRO A 84 56.72 -26.04 -50.77
C PRO A 84 58.03 -25.28 -50.37
N LYS A 85 58.21 -25.12 -49.05
CA LYS A 85 59.47 -25.16 -48.25
C LYS A 85 60.76 -24.45 -48.73
N ALA A 86 61.32 -23.58 -47.88
CA ALA A 86 62.55 -23.88 -47.10
C ALA A 86 62.81 -22.90 -45.94
N ASP A 87 63.58 -23.36 -44.96
CA ASP A 87 63.81 -22.89 -43.59
C ASP A 87 64.44 -21.49 -43.36
N GLU A 88 64.23 -20.96 -42.14
CA GLU A 88 65.16 -20.28 -41.19
C GLU A 88 66.25 -19.28 -41.70
N THR A 89 66.57 -18.15 -41.04
CA THR A 89 66.33 -17.66 -39.65
C THR A 89 66.52 -16.12 -39.55
N SER A 90 66.45 -15.54 -38.34
CA SER A 90 67.14 -14.29 -37.91
C SER A 90 66.37 -12.94 -37.88
N SER A 91 65.44 -12.83 -36.92
CA SER A 91 65.33 -11.73 -35.93
C SER A 91 65.01 -10.26 -36.33
N LYS A 92 63.96 -9.76 -35.64
CA LYS A 92 63.74 -8.40 -35.06
C LYS A 92 63.16 -7.24 -35.91
N GLU A 93 62.04 -6.74 -35.39
CA GLU A 93 61.65 -5.32 -35.25
C GLU A 93 61.28 -4.52 -36.52
N GLN A 94 60.05 -4.76 -37.01
CA GLN A 94 59.15 -3.70 -37.48
C GLN A 94 57.67 -4.12 -37.29
N GLU A 95 56.76 -3.15 -37.17
CA GLU A 95 55.32 -3.39 -36.95
C GLU A 95 54.60 -3.91 -38.20
N PRO A 96 53.53 -4.71 -38.01
CA PRO A 96 52.41 -4.72 -38.93
C PRO A 96 51.10 -4.30 -38.26
N ILE A 97 50.59 -3.18 -38.79
CA ILE A 97 49.22 -2.67 -38.77
C ILE A 97 48.13 -3.77 -38.70
N SER A 98 47.10 -3.45 -37.91
CA SER A 98 45.72 -3.98 -37.94
C SER A 98 45.35 -4.91 -39.11
N ALA A 99 44.95 -6.15 -38.77
CA ALA A 99 44.22 -7.05 -39.66
C ALA A 99 42.91 -7.49 -39.00
N PHE A 100 41.80 -6.92 -39.49
CA PHE A 100 40.41 -7.37 -39.35
C PHE A 100 40.12 -8.52 -38.36
N ALA A 101 39.79 -8.15 -37.12
CA ALA A 101 38.81 -8.93 -36.37
C ALA A 101 37.44 -8.72 -37.03
N GLU A 102 36.74 -9.79 -37.40
CA GLU A 102 35.40 -9.70 -37.97
C GLU A 102 34.44 -9.04 -36.97
N LYS A 103 33.92 -7.87 -37.32
CA LYS A 103 32.75 -7.31 -36.63
C LYS A 103 31.52 -8.13 -36.98
N THR A 104 31.28 -9.22 -36.24
CA THR A 104 29.89 -9.50 -35.85
C THR A 104 29.42 -8.30 -35.04
N GLU A 105 28.63 -7.42 -35.64
CA GLU A 105 28.11 -6.25 -34.95
C GLU A 105 27.24 -6.71 -33.77
N SER A 106 27.68 -6.39 -32.56
CA SER A 106 26.91 -6.68 -31.35
C SER A 106 25.60 -5.91 -31.39
N LEU A 107 24.51 -6.57 -30.99
CA LEU A 107 23.20 -5.94 -30.94
C LEU A 107 23.28 -4.61 -30.17
N PRO A 108 22.71 -3.50 -30.71
CA PRO A 108 22.66 -2.24 -29.97
C PRO A 108 21.91 -2.46 -28.66
N SER A 109 22.33 -1.77 -27.61
CA SER A 109 21.67 -1.86 -26.31
C SER A 109 20.49 -0.92 -26.23
N GLN A 110 19.51 -1.26 -25.39
CA GLN A 110 18.39 -0.37 -25.05
C GLN A 110 18.90 1.02 -24.64
N LEU A 111 19.94 1.05 -23.80
CA LEU A 111 20.60 2.26 -23.32
C LEU A 111 21.32 3.06 -24.42
N SER A 112 21.95 2.38 -25.40
CA SER A 112 22.55 3.06 -26.56
C SER A 112 21.52 3.74 -27.47
N LYS A 113 20.27 3.26 -27.45
CA LYS A 113 19.17 3.78 -28.27
C LYS A 113 18.32 4.82 -27.55
N ASN A 114 18.20 4.73 -26.23
CA ASN A 114 17.35 5.60 -25.41
C ASN A 114 17.94 5.80 -24.00
N ASP A 115 18.90 6.73 -23.86
CA ASP A 115 19.57 7.03 -22.58
C ASP A 115 18.72 7.96 -21.70
N LEU A 116 17.80 7.36 -20.94
CA LEU A 116 16.83 8.03 -20.08
C LEU A 116 17.46 8.87 -18.95
N THR A 117 18.70 8.59 -18.56
CA THR A 117 19.38 9.23 -17.42
C THR A 117 20.69 9.95 -17.81
N LYS A 118 21.02 9.99 -19.11
CA LYS A 118 22.24 10.57 -19.70
C LYS A 118 23.54 9.96 -19.14
N VAL A 119 23.53 8.65 -18.90
CA VAL A 119 24.62 7.91 -18.25
C VAL A 119 25.77 7.52 -19.20
N GLN A 120 25.58 7.52 -20.53
CA GLN A 120 26.58 7.02 -21.48
C GLN A 120 27.97 7.67 -21.35
N GLU A 121 28.05 9.00 -21.16
CA GLU A 121 29.33 9.71 -20.99
C GLU A 121 30.03 9.32 -19.67
N LEU A 122 29.24 9.10 -18.61
CA LEU A 122 29.73 8.64 -17.32
C LEU A 122 30.20 7.18 -17.39
N GLN A 123 29.49 6.30 -18.12
CA GLN A 123 29.95 4.94 -18.41
C GLN A 123 31.28 4.94 -19.16
N ALA A 124 31.40 5.73 -20.24
CA ALA A 124 32.63 5.81 -21.03
C ALA A 124 33.84 6.24 -20.18
N LYS A 125 33.66 7.24 -19.31
CA LYS A 125 34.71 7.74 -18.40
C LYS A 125 35.08 6.78 -17.25
N THR A 126 34.31 5.72 -17.02
CA THR A 126 34.45 4.83 -15.85
C THR A 126 34.63 3.36 -16.22
N GLU A 127 34.90 3.04 -17.49
CA GLU A 127 35.00 1.66 -18.02
C GLU A 127 33.70 0.86 -17.77
N LYS A 128 32.56 1.56 -17.85
CA LYS A 128 31.21 1.13 -17.47
C LYS A 128 31.08 0.53 -16.06
N GLY A 129 31.93 0.94 -15.12
CA GLY A 129 31.90 0.48 -13.73
C GLY A 129 32.89 -0.63 -13.37
N SER A 130 33.85 -0.99 -14.24
CA SER A 130 34.90 -1.97 -13.91
C SER A 130 35.56 -1.65 -12.56
N GLY A 131 35.73 -2.65 -11.69
CA GLY A 131 36.29 -2.47 -10.34
C GLY A 131 35.40 -1.68 -9.37
N GLN A 132 34.09 -1.62 -9.59
CA GLN A 132 33.10 -1.25 -8.58
C GLN A 132 32.33 -2.48 -8.09
N VAL A 133 31.84 -2.42 -6.86
CA VAL A 133 30.99 -3.45 -6.25
C VAL A 133 29.68 -2.80 -5.80
N ILE A 134 28.56 -3.35 -6.26
CA ILE A 134 27.20 -2.94 -5.87
C ILE A 134 26.57 -4.09 -5.09
N ALA A 135 25.98 -3.83 -3.93
CA ALA A 135 25.11 -4.82 -3.29
C ALA A 135 23.66 -4.60 -3.70
N ILE A 136 22.94 -5.68 -4.02
CA ILE A 136 21.50 -5.70 -4.24
C ILE A 136 20.90 -6.52 -3.10
N ILE A 137 20.13 -5.85 -2.23
CA ILE A 137 19.40 -6.48 -1.13
C ILE A 137 17.93 -6.55 -1.56
N ASP A 138 17.40 -7.76 -1.73
CA ASP A 138 16.10 -8.01 -2.39
C ASP A 138 15.53 -9.41 -2.07
N ASP A 139 14.37 -9.78 -2.63
CA ASP A 139 13.62 -10.99 -2.26
C ASP A 139 13.99 -12.28 -3.02
N ALA A 140 14.21 -12.19 -4.34
CA ALA A 140 14.35 -13.33 -5.24
C ALA A 140 15.38 -13.08 -6.36
N PHE A 141 16.26 -14.06 -6.61
CA PHE A 141 17.34 -13.95 -7.61
C PHE A 141 17.58 -15.27 -8.34
N ASP A 142 17.70 -15.21 -9.67
CA ASP A 142 18.45 -16.20 -10.47
C ASP A 142 19.87 -15.67 -10.78
N PRO A 143 20.93 -16.19 -10.12
CA PRO A 143 22.31 -15.84 -10.43
C PRO A 143 22.84 -16.51 -11.71
N ALA A 144 22.12 -17.47 -12.29
CA ALA A 144 22.50 -18.18 -13.52
C ALA A 144 22.04 -17.49 -14.82
N HIS A 145 21.33 -16.35 -14.72
CA HIS A 145 20.81 -15.62 -15.87
C HIS A 145 21.93 -15.03 -16.74
N ASP A 146 21.87 -15.22 -18.06
CA ASP A 146 22.92 -14.87 -19.03
C ASP A 146 23.16 -13.35 -19.22
N VAL A 147 22.50 -12.53 -18.40
CA VAL A 147 22.69 -11.08 -18.27
C VAL A 147 23.81 -10.75 -17.28
N PHE A 148 24.15 -11.66 -16.35
CA PHE A 148 25.14 -11.44 -15.30
C PHE A 148 26.54 -11.88 -15.74
N LYS A 149 27.13 -11.04 -16.59
CA LYS A 149 28.52 -11.15 -17.07
C LYS A 149 29.19 -9.77 -17.15
N LEU A 150 30.51 -9.79 -17.37
CA LEU A 150 31.34 -8.61 -17.66
C LEU A 150 31.69 -8.57 -19.15
N ASP A 151 32.07 -7.40 -19.67
CA ASP A 151 32.63 -7.31 -21.02
C ASP A 151 33.85 -8.24 -21.15
N LYS A 152 33.91 -9.09 -22.18
CA LYS A 152 34.93 -10.16 -22.36
C LYS A 152 36.38 -9.68 -22.20
N GLN A 153 36.67 -8.46 -22.62
CA GLN A 153 37.98 -7.80 -22.49
C GLN A 153 38.44 -7.53 -21.03
N LEU A 154 37.53 -7.59 -20.05
CA LEU A 154 37.83 -7.41 -18.63
C LEU A 154 38.15 -8.72 -17.90
N GLN A 155 37.84 -9.89 -18.48
CA GLN A 155 38.02 -11.17 -17.81
C GLN A 155 39.50 -11.41 -17.49
N GLY A 156 39.83 -11.59 -16.21
CA GLY A 156 41.21 -11.71 -15.73
C GLY A 156 42.01 -10.41 -15.62
N GLN A 157 41.40 -9.23 -15.72
CA GLN A 157 42.09 -7.97 -15.45
C GLN A 157 42.35 -7.74 -13.94
N PRO A 158 43.48 -7.13 -13.55
CA PRO A 158 43.88 -6.94 -12.15
C PRO A 158 43.12 -5.81 -11.41
N ASN A 159 42.10 -5.22 -12.04
CA ASN A 159 41.18 -4.24 -11.43
C ASN A 159 39.85 -4.88 -10.98
N LEU A 160 39.64 -6.16 -11.28
CA LEU A 160 38.56 -6.98 -10.72
C LEU A 160 39.08 -7.75 -9.50
N LEU A 161 38.19 -8.06 -8.57
CA LEU A 161 38.48 -8.99 -7.49
C LEU A 161 38.59 -10.42 -8.07
N SER A 162 39.62 -11.17 -7.68
CA SER A 162 39.63 -12.62 -7.90
C SER A 162 38.80 -13.34 -6.82
N LYS A 163 38.49 -14.61 -7.06
CA LYS A 163 37.82 -15.46 -6.07
C LYS A 163 38.69 -15.65 -4.82
N GLU A 164 40.00 -15.72 -5.03
CA GLU A 164 41.02 -15.90 -4.01
C GLU A 164 41.14 -14.64 -3.14
N ASP A 165 41.28 -13.46 -3.76
CA ASP A 165 41.33 -12.17 -3.04
C ASP A 165 40.03 -11.90 -2.27
N PHE A 166 38.87 -12.21 -2.86
CA PHE A 166 37.59 -12.05 -2.19
C PHE A 166 37.40 -13.05 -1.03
N SER A 167 37.99 -14.24 -1.12
CA SER A 167 38.02 -15.18 0.01
C SER A 167 38.86 -14.65 1.17
N LEU A 168 40.00 -14.00 0.90
CA LEU A 168 40.79 -13.32 1.93
C LEU A 168 40.01 -12.16 2.58
N ILE A 169 39.29 -11.35 1.80
CA ILE A 169 38.39 -10.30 2.33
C ILE A 169 37.34 -10.93 3.28
N LYS A 170 36.71 -12.04 2.89
CA LYS A 170 35.76 -12.76 3.75
C LYS A 170 36.40 -13.24 5.05
N GLU A 171 37.61 -13.79 5.01
CA GLU A 171 38.34 -14.27 6.19
C GLU A 171 38.70 -13.12 7.14
N GLU A 172 39.26 -12.01 6.64
CA GLU A 172 39.57 -10.81 7.42
C GLU A 172 38.33 -10.23 8.11
N GLN A 173 37.20 -10.19 7.39
CA GLN A 173 35.92 -9.67 7.89
C GLN A 173 35.11 -10.71 8.69
N LYS A 174 35.63 -11.93 8.84
CA LYS A 174 35.03 -13.06 9.60
C LYS A 174 33.65 -13.49 9.08
N ILE A 175 33.49 -13.50 7.75
CA ILE A 175 32.27 -13.91 7.04
C ILE A 175 32.46 -15.35 6.51
N ALA A 176 32.02 -16.33 7.29
CA ALA A 176 32.24 -17.76 6.99
C ALA A 176 31.25 -18.38 5.97
N TYR A 177 30.21 -17.66 5.57
CA TYR A 177 29.12 -18.08 4.68
C TYR A 177 29.11 -17.24 3.39
N GLY A 178 28.24 -17.60 2.45
CA GLY A 178 28.01 -16.88 1.20
C GLY A 178 28.94 -17.30 0.07
N LYS A 179 28.37 -17.50 -1.11
CA LYS A 179 28.96 -18.25 -2.23
C LYS A 179 29.37 -17.35 -3.39
N TRP A 180 30.60 -17.53 -3.87
CA TRP A 180 31.07 -16.95 -5.13
C TRP A 180 30.45 -17.70 -6.31
N TYR A 181 29.86 -16.98 -7.26
CA TYR A 181 29.26 -17.57 -8.46
C TYR A 181 30.17 -17.37 -9.69
N ASN A 182 30.53 -16.12 -10.01
CA ASN A 182 31.49 -15.74 -11.06
C ASN A 182 32.02 -14.32 -10.80
N GLU A 183 32.85 -13.77 -11.69
CA GLU A 183 33.44 -12.42 -11.55
C GLU A 183 32.40 -11.29 -11.53
N LYS A 184 31.18 -11.58 -12.03
CA LYS A 184 30.04 -10.66 -11.97
C LYS A 184 29.29 -10.77 -10.66
N ILE A 185 29.02 -11.98 -10.17
CA ILE A 185 28.30 -12.27 -8.93
C ILE A 185 29.29 -12.91 -7.95
N ILE A 186 29.95 -12.05 -7.19
CA ILE A 186 31.07 -12.44 -6.32
C ILE A 186 30.60 -12.95 -4.95
N PHE A 187 29.34 -12.69 -4.58
CA PHE A 187 28.71 -13.15 -3.34
C PHE A 187 27.21 -13.40 -3.51
N THR A 188 26.72 -14.49 -2.92
CA THR A 188 25.30 -14.88 -2.82
C THR A 188 25.01 -15.39 -1.41
N TYR A 189 23.97 -14.88 -0.73
CA TYR A 189 23.50 -15.41 0.56
C TYR A 189 22.05 -15.03 0.86
N ASP A 190 21.28 -15.94 1.47
CA ASP A 190 19.92 -15.74 1.98
C ASP A 190 19.97 -15.49 3.49
N TYR A 191 19.77 -14.23 3.88
CA TYR A 191 19.79 -13.75 5.26
C TYR A 191 18.50 -14.06 6.05
N SER A 192 17.49 -14.63 5.42
CA SER A 192 16.23 -15.06 6.07
C SER A 192 16.17 -16.57 6.29
N LYS A 193 16.89 -17.37 5.49
CA LYS A 193 17.03 -18.83 5.65
C LYS A 193 18.42 -19.28 6.14
N GLY A 194 19.42 -18.39 6.15
CA GLY A 194 20.77 -18.66 6.62
C GLY A 194 21.63 -19.50 5.66
N THR A 195 21.31 -19.51 4.35
CA THR A 195 21.90 -20.42 3.34
C THR A 195 22.52 -19.68 2.16
N ASP A 196 23.47 -20.31 1.48
CA ASP A 196 24.12 -19.80 0.27
C ASP A 196 23.21 -19.87 -0.98
N ASP A 197 22.14 -20.67 -0.93
CA ASP A 197 21.24 -20.90 -2.07
C ASP A 197 20.09 -19.89 -2.14
N ILE A 198 20.33 -18.79 -2.88
CA ILE A 198 19.37 -17.69 -3.04
C ILE A 198 18.27 -17.94 -4.08
N PHE A 199 18.46 -18.89 -5.00
CA PHE A 199 17.51 -19.21 -6.07
C PHE A 199 16.60 -20.38 -5.67
N ASP A 200 15.30 -20.25 -5.97
CA ASP A 200 14.33 -21.34 -5.90
C ASP A 200 13.61 -21.43 -7.26
N PRO A 201 13.73 -22.53 -8.02
CA PRO A 201 13.13 -22.67 -9.36
C PRO A 201 11.59 -22.76 -9.34
N LYS A 202 10.96 -22.77 -8.16
CA LYS A 202 9.49 -22.62 -8.01
C LYS A 202 9.05 -21.17 -7.82
N THR A 203 9.99 -20.24 -7.58
CA THR A 203 9.67 -18.81 -7.44
C THR A 203 9.37 -18.21 -8.80
N SER A 204 8.08 -18.07 -9.12
CA SER A 204 7.63 -17.09 -10.11
C SER A 204 7.83 -15.67 -9.59
N ASN A 205 8.08 -14.72 -10.49
CA ASN A 205 8.48 -13.33 -10.20
C ASN A 205 9.87 -13.19 -9.54
N LEU A 206 10.92 -12.99 -10.35
CA LEU A 206 12.30 -12.76 -9.88
C LEU A 206 12.63 -11.25 -9.77
N HIS A 207 11.89 -10.54 -8.92
CA HIS A 207 12.00 -9.09 -8.73
C HIS A 207 13.44 -8.62 -8.45
N GLY A 208 14.17 -9.27 -7.52
CA GLY A 208 15.58 -8.98 -7.28
C GLY A 208 16.51 -9.17 -8.49
N THR A 209 16.22 -10.10 -9.40
CA THR A 209 16.93 -10.22 -10.70
C THR A 209 16.62 -9.06 -11.63
N HIS A 210 15.36 -8.62 -11.70
CA HIS A 210 14.94 -7.43 -12.46
C HIS A 210 15.72 -6.19 -11.99
N VAL A 211 15.75 -5.98 -10.68
CA VAL A 211 16.47 -4.90 -9.99
C VAL A 211 17.99 -4.96 -10.25
N ALA A 212 18.61 -6.13 -10.02
CA ALA A 212 20.06 -6.31 -10.21
C ALA A 212 20.50 -6.08 -11.66
N ALA A 213 19.68 -6.48 -12.63
CA ALA A 213 19.98 -6.30 -14.05
C ALA A 213 19.80 -4.83 -14.51
N ILE A 214 18.88 -4.04 -13.93
CA ILE A 214 18.85 -2.58 -14.18
C ILE A 214 20.13 -1.91 -13.68
N ALA A 215 20.58 -2.27 -12.47
CA ALA A 215 21.77 -1.69 -11.88
C ALA A 215 23.04 -2.01 -12.68
N ALA A 216 23.22 -3.27 -13.10
CA ALA A 216 24.49 -3.75 -13.63
C ALA A 216 24.40 -4.90 -14.68
N GLY A 217 23.25 -5.17 -15.28
CA GLY A 217 23.12 -6.22 -16.30
C GLY A 217 23.91 -5.93 -17.59
N ASN A 218 24.44 -6.97 -18.25
CA ASN A 218 25.17 -6.86 -19.52
C ASN A 218 24.82 -8.06 -20.44
N GLY A 219 23.60 -8.05 -20.99
CA GLY A 219 23.14 -9.06 -21.93
C GLY A 219 23.83 -8.95 -23.29
N GLU A 220 23.92 -10.09 -23.99
CA GLU A 220 24.29 -10.15 -25.41
C GLU A 220 23.13 -10.63 -26.30
N ALA A 221 22.13 -11.30 -25.72
CA ALA A 221 20.92 -11.73 -26.43
C ALA A 221 19.97 -10.54 -26.68
N ALA A 222 19.12 -10.67 -27.70
CA ALA A 222 18.00 -9.76 -27.91
C ALA A 222 16.96 -9.95 -26.79
N THR A 223 16.42 -8.83 -26.32
CA THR A 223 15.26 -8.75 -25.42
C THR A 223 13.96 -8.55 -26.23
N GLU A 224 12.82 -8.46 -25.57
CA GLU A 224 11.49 -8.24 -26.17
C GLU A 224 11.42 -7.08 -27.19
N ASN A 225 12.30 -6.07 -27.08
CA ASN A 225 12.36 -4.94 -28.02
C ASN A 225 13.43 -5.06 -29.13
N GLY A 226 14.01 -6.26 -29.31
CA GLY A 226 15.04 -6.57 -30.32
C GLY A 226 16.44 -6.03 -30.00
N LEU A 227 16.62 -5.32 -28.88
CA LEU A 227 17.89 -4.76 -28.42
C LEU A 227 18.45 -5.62 -27.28
N ARG A 228 19.76 -5.57 -27.03
CA ARG A 228 20.34 -6.25 -25.85
C ARG A 228 20.15 -5.41 -24.58
N MET A 229 20.05 -6.07 -23.44
CA MET A 229 20.00 -5.36 -22.16
C MET A 229 21.39 -4.85 -21.74
N GLU A 230 21.47 -3.59 -21.32
CA GLU A 230 22.65 -2.99 -20.70
C GLU A 230 22.17 -2.08 -19.56
N GLY A 231 22.49 -2.45 -18.32
CA GLY A 231 22.18 -1.68 -17.12
C GLY A 231 23.06 -0.44 -16.98
N MET A 232 22.93 0.27 -15.88
CA MET A 232 23.67 1.53 -15.66
C MET A 232 25.18 1.29 -15.47
N ALA A 233 25.59 0.26 -14.73
CA ALA A 233 26.99 -0.09 -14.46
C ALA A 233 27.33 -1.54 -14.90
N PRO A 234 27.28 -1.85 -16.20
CA PRO A 234 27.33 -3.21 -16.73
C PRO A 234 28.66 -3.95 -16.47
N ASN A 235 29.73 -3.26 -16.05
CA ASN A 235 31.01 -3.87 -15.66
C ASN A 235 31.31 -3.81 -14.14
N ALA A 236 30.37 -3.37 -13.30
CA ALA A 236 30.50 -3.51 -11.84
C ALA A 236 30.19 -4.95 -11.40
N SER A 237 30.90 -5.47 -10.39
CA SER A 237 30.56 -6.73 -9.72
C SER A 237 29.40 -6.53 -8.73
N ILE A 238 28.68 -7.60 -8.43
CA ILE A 238 27.44 -7.60 -7.65
C ILE A 238 27.57 -8.53 -6.43
N LEU A 239 27.05 -8.07 -5.28
CA LEU A 239 26.68 -8.92 -4.14
C LEU A 239 25.16 -9.11 -4.16
N LEU A 240 24.66 -10.35 -4.26
CA LEU A 240 23.23 -10.64 -4.21
C LEU A 240 22.87 -11.12 -2.80
N MET A 241 22.05 -10.35 -2.10
CA MET A 241 21.78 -10.53 -0.68
C MET A 241 20.27 -10.68 -0.44
N LYS A 242 19.83 -11.92 -0.28
CA LYS A 242 18.41 -12.25 -0.23
C LYS A 242 17.83 -12.02 1.17
N VAL A 243 16.71 -11.31 1.23
CA VAL A 243 15.93 -11.01 2.45
C VAL A 243 14.44 -11.17 2.14
N ASN A 244 13.70 -11.88 2.99
CA ASN A 244 12.27 -12.14 2.79
C ASN A 244 11.46 -11.64 3.98
N ASN A 245 10.41 -10.87 3.70
CA ASN A 245 9.48 -10.37 4.71
C ASN A 245 8.41 -11.44 5.02
N ALA A 246 8.78 -12.45 5.81
CA ALA A 246 7.88 -13.53 6.23
C ALA A 246 6.89 -13.11 7.34
N GLY A 247 6.27 -11.93 7.21
CA GLY A 247 5.33 -11.33 8.17
C GLY A 247 5.96 -10.83 9.48
N GLN A 248 7.05 -11.45 9.94
CA GLN A 248 7.80 -11.05 11.13
C GLN A 248 8.70 -9.82 10.84
N LYS A 249 8.23 -8.65 11.32
CA LYS A 249 8.84 -7.34 11.03
C LYS A 249 10.29 -7.23 11.53
N ASP A 250 10.56 -7.71 12.75
CA ASP A 250 11.87 -7.51 13.40
C ASP A 250 12.94 -8.47 12.89
N SER A 251 12.58 -9.72 12.55
CA SER A 251 13.53 -10.64 11.91
C SER A 251 13.86 -10.19 10.48
N PHE A 252 12.89 -9.67 9.71
CA PHE A 252 13.17 -9.00 8.44
C PHE A 252 14.13 -7.81 8.61
N ALA A 253 13.87 -6.94 9.59
CA ALA A 253 14.72 -5.78 9.90
C ALA A 253 16.15 -6.18 10.32
N ALA A 254 16.31 -7.24 11.12
CA ALA A 254 17.61 -7.79 11.49
C ALA A 254 18.33 -8.39 10.27
N SER A 255 17.65 -9.16 9.42
CA SER A 255 18.21 -9.75 8.19
C SER A 255 18.76 -8.68 7.25
N TYR A 256 17.99 -7.63 6.92
CA TYR A 256 18.49 -6.59 6.00
C TYR A 256 19.49 -5.63 6.65
N ALA A 257 19.40 -5.36 7.96
CA ALA A 257 20.47 -4.67 8.69
C ALA A 257 21.80 -5.45 8.61
N LYS A 258 21.74 -6.77 8.76
CA LYS A 258 22.91 -7.66 8.68
C LYS A 258 23.49 -7.73 7.27
N ALA A 259 22.64 -7.76 6.23
CA ALA A 259 23.04 -7.66 4.84
C ALA A 259 23.77 -6.33 4.54
N ILE A 260 23.23 -5.18 4.98
CA ILE A 260 23.91 -3.86 4.85
C ILE A 260 25.29 -3.91 5.51
N GLN A 261 25.39 -4.42 6.74
CA GLN A 261 26.67 -4.50 7.47
C GLN A 261 27.72 -5.36 6.74
N ASP A 262 27.31 -6.45 6.08
CA ASP A 262 28.23 -7.30 5.34
C ASP A 262 28.59 -6.72 3.97
N ALA A 263 27.65 -6.09 3.26
CA ALA A 263 27.95 -5.39 2.01
C ALA A 263 29.03 -4.31 2.21
N VAL A 264 28.96 -3.57 3.33
CA VAL A 264 29.98 -2.59 3.74
C VAL A 264 31.34 -3.24 4.00
N LYS A 265 31.38 -4.44 4.61
CA LYS A 265 32.63 -5.19 4.87
C LYS A 265 33.22 -5.80 3.60
N LEU A 266 32.38 -6.29 2.71
CA LEU A 266 32.73 -6.94 1.43
C LEU A 266 33.06 -5.94 0.31
N GLY A 267 33.12 -4.63 0.63
CA GLY A 267 33.65 -3.60 -0.27
C GLY A 267 32.63 -2.96 -1.23
N ALA A 268 31.32 -3.13 -1.01
CA ALA A 268 30.32 -2.43 -1.82
C ALA A 268 30.44 -0.91 -1.68
N THR A 269 30.45 -0.17 -2.79
CA THR A 269 30.46 1.32 -2.78
C THR A 269 29.05 1.91 -2.82
N VAL A 270 28.07 1.11 -3.22
CA VAL A 270 26.63 1.40 -3.24
C VAL A 270 25.83 0.16 -2.85
N ILE A 271 24.72 0.35 -2.11
CA ILE A 271 23.79 -0.69 -1.71
C ILE A 271 22.37 -0.29 -2.15
N ASN A 272 21.76 -1.12 -2.98
CA ASN A 272 20.39 -1.00 -3.44
C ASN A 272 19.43 -1.78 -2.53
N MET A 273 18.32 -1.15 -2.14
CA MET A 273 17.23 -1.76 -1.37
C MET A 273 15.89 -1.43 -2.05
N SER A 274 15.42 -2.30 -2.95
CA SER A 274 14.18 -2.10 -3.71
C SER A 274 12.94 -2.64 -2.95
N PHE A 275 12.96 -2.54 -1.63
CA PHE A 275 11.92 -2.99 -0.70
C PHE A 275 11.69 -1.93 0.39
N GLY A 276 10.66 -2.12 1.22
CA GLY A 276 10.53 -1.35 2.45
C GLY A 276 9.26 -1.63 3.25
N LYS A 277 9.07 -0.86 4.31
CA LYS A 277 7.89 -0.85 5.18
C LYS A 277 7.20 0.50 5.07
N THR A 278 6.02 0.53 4.44
CA THR A 278 5.22 1.73 4.13
C THR A 278 4.84 2.53 5.37
N ALA A 279 4.77 3.85 5.22
CA ALA A 279 4.35 4.82 6.22
C ALA A 279 5.00 4.60 7.60
N ASP A 280 6.29 4.28 7.62
CA ASP A 280 7.04 4.03 8.86
C ASP A 280 7.64 5.33 9.45
N SER A 281 8.15 5.28 10.68
CA SER A 281 8.74 6.42 11.37
C SER A 281 10.24 6.22 11.66
N LEU A 282 10.96 7.32 11.85
CA LEU A 282 12.34 7.33 12.33
C LEU A 282 12.42 6.99 13.83
N SER A 283 11.36 7.21 14.61
CA SER A 283 11.30 6.71 16.00
C SER A 283 11.31 5.20 16.04
N ASP A 284 10.47 4.55 15.22
CA ASP A 284 10.14 3.13 15.36
C ASP A 284 10.99 2.23 14.44
N LEU A 285 11.80 2.82 13.54
CA LEU A 285 12.80 2.12 12.74
C LEU A 285 13.77 1.31 13.62
N HIS A 286 13.96 0.03 13.30
CA HIS A 286 14.66 -0.95 14.13
C HIS A 286 16.11 -0.53 14.50
N PRO A 287 16.59 -0.77 15.74
CA PRO A 287 17.91 -0.33 16.20
C PRO A 287 19.08 -0.81 15.33
N ASP A 288 19.06 -2.07 14.89
CA ASP A 288 20.14 -2.61 14.04
C ASP A 288 20.17 -1.95 12.66
N VAL A 289 19.02 -1.52 12.14
CA VAL A 289 18.92 -0.79 10.87
C VAL A 289 19.53 0.60 11.03
N LYS A 290 19.21 1.31 12.13
CA LYS A 290 19.85 2.58 12.48
C LYS A 290 21.38 2.44 12.61
N ALA A 291 21.86 1.36 13.23
CA ALA A 291 23.29 1.06 13.36
C ALA A 291 23.95 0.73 12.00
N ALA A 292 23.29 -0.06 11.15
CA ALA A 292 23.78 -0.44 9.83
C ALA A 292 23.86 0.76 8.86
N ILE A 293 22.84 1.64 8.86
CA ILE A 293 22.83 2.89 8.09
C ILE A 293 24.00 3.78 8.50
N LYS A 294 24.21 3.95 9.81
CA LYS A 294 25.34 4.73 10.35
C LYS A 294 26.69 4.12 9.91
N ALA A 295 26.86 2.81 10.00
CA ALA A 295 28.10 2.13 9.61
C ALA A 295 28.41 2.27 8.11
N ALA A 296 27.39 2.23 7.24
CA ALA A 296 27.54 2.48 5.81
C ALA A 296 28.02 3.92 5.53
N LYS A 297 27.35 4.91 6.14
CA LYS A 297 27.73 6.34 6.06
C LYS A 297 29.16 6.59 6.50
N GLU A 298 29.57 6.06 7.66
CA GLU A 298 30.93 6.22 8.20
C GLU A 298 32.02 5.57 7.31
N LYS A 299 31.63 4.64 6.45
CA LYS A 299 32.52 4.00 5.45
C LYS A 299 32.42 4.60 4.05
N GLY A 300 31.52 5.55 3.81
CA GLY A 300 31.30 6.15 2.47
C GLY A 300 30.55 5.24 1.50
N VAL A 301 29.79 4.29 2.02
CA VAL A 301 28.92 3.41 1.23
C VAL A 301 27.56 4.08 1.06
N LEU A 302 27.15 4.30 -0.19
CA LEU A 302 25.89 4.98 -0.51
C LEU A 302 24.72 4.00 -0.39
N LEU A 303 23.76 4.30 0.48
CA LEU A 303 22.51 3.55 0.59
C LEU A 303 21.44 4.18 -0.31
N VAL A 304 20.73 3.36 -1.08
CA VAL A 304 19.70 3.78 -2.01
C VAL A 304 18.46 2.91 -1.81
N ALA A 305 17.29 3.51 -1.64
CA ALA A 305 16.07 2.77 -1.34
C ALA A 305 14.84 3.32 -2.07
N ALA A 306 13.95 2.39 -2.44
CA ALA A 306 12.64 2.67 -3.03
C ALA A 306 11.78 3.51 -2.06
N SER A 307 11.14 4.58 -2.56
CA SER A 307 10.28 5.42 -1.72
C SER A 307 8.95 4.74 -1.35
N GLY A 308 8.50 3.74 -2.12
CA GLY A 308 7.24 3.00 -1.94
C GLY A 308 6.33 3.09 -3.16
N ASN A 309 5.38 2.17 -3.28
CA ASN A 309 4.45 2.06 -4.42
C ASN A 309 2.98 2.32 -4.02
N GLU A 310 2.77 2.97 -2.87
CA GLU A 310 1.48 3.15 -2.20
C GLU A 310 0.91 4.57 -2.36
N GLY A 311 1.64 5.47 -3.03
CA GLY A 311 1.19 6.81 -3.43
C GLY A 311 0.88 7.74 -2.25
N ALA A 312 -0.39 7.82 -1.84
CA ALA A 312 -0.87 8.70 -0.78
C ALA A 312 -1.99 8.02 0.02
N VAL A 313 -2.23 8.47 1.25
CA VAL A 313 -3.32 7.98 2.11
C VAL A 313 -4.67 8.02 1.36
N GLY A 314 -5.34 6.88 1.30
CA GLY A 314 -6.59 6.65 0.57
C GLY A 314 -6.40 6.12 -0.86
N MET A 315 -5.21 6.27 -1.47
CA MET A 315 -5.05 6.04 -2.91
C MET A 315 -5.29 4.57 -3.28
N GLY A 316 -6.26 4.35 -4.17
CA GLY A 316 -6.81 3.04 -4.50
C GLY A 316 -8.32 2.98 -4.23
N SER A 317 -8.78 3.67 -3.19
CA SER A 317 -10.21 3.83 -2.86
C SER A 317 -10.70 5.28 -2.92
N ARG A 318 -9.89 6.26 -2.45
CA ARG A 318 -10.28 7.68 -2.35
C ARG A 318 -9.07 8.62 -2.48
N LEU A 319 -9.30 9.88 -2.86
CA LEU A 319 -8.31 10.95 -2.67
C LEU A 319 -8.24 11.36 -1.18
N PRO A 320 -7.09 11.83 -0.65
CA PRO A 320 -7.01 12.32 0.72
C PRO A 320 -7.81 13.62 0.90
N LEU A 321 -8.46 13.78 2.06
CA LEU A 321 -9.23 14.98 2.40
C LEU A 321 -8.32 16.21 2.55
N SER A 322 -8.75 17.39 2.11
CA SER A 322 -7.97 18.64 2.19
C SER A 322 -7.78 19.15 3.63
N SER A 323 -8.51 18.60 4.60
CA SER A 323 -8.27 18.76 6.03
C SER A 323 -7.08 17.95 6.56
N ASN A 324 -6.58 16.97 5.80
CA ASN A 324 -5.65 15.93 6.26
C ASN A 324 -4.33 15.95 5.45
N PRO A 325 -3.52 17.03 5.52
CA PRO A 325 -2.34 17.23 4.67
C PRO A 325 -1.18 16.26 4.92
N ASP A 326 -1.16 15.51 6.03
CA ASP A 326 -0.17 14.46 6.30
C ASP A 326 -0.55 13.13 5.59
N PHE A 327 -0.66 13.18 4.27
CA PHE A 327 -1.06 12.02 3.43
C PHE A 327 0.13 11.18 2.91
N GLY A 328 1.36 11.46 3.33
CA GLY A 328 2.55 10.75 2.87
C GLY A 328 2.64 9.30 3.37
N THR A 329 3.20 8.41 2.55
CA THR A 329 3.22 6.93 2.75
C THR A 329 4.63 6.31 2.64
N LEU A 330 5.70 7.10 2.67
CA LEU A 330 7.08 6.65 2.43
C LEU A 330 7.52 5.39 3.19
N ASN A 331 8.30 4.56 2.50
CA ASN A 331 8.95 3.36 3.03
C ASN A 331 10.14 3.67 3.97
N SER A 332 10.27 2.92 5.07
CA SER A 332 11.59 2.68 5.67
C SER A 332 12.32 1.54 4.92
N PRO A 333 13.66 1.57 4.81
CA PRO A 333 14.60 2.54 5.39
C PRO A 333 14.71 3.89 4.63
N ALA A 334 14.01 4.08 3.51
CA ALA A 334 14.15 5.26 2.64
C ALA A 334 13.86 6.60 3.33
N ILE A 335 13.00 6.63 4.35
CA ILE A 335 12.77 7.82 5.22
C ILE A 335 14.04 8.40 5.86
N SER A 336 15.10 7.61 6.06
CA SER A 336 16.35 8.09 6.70
C SER A 336 17.13 9.04 5.81
N ASP A 337 17.56 10.19 6.33
CA ASP A 337 18.35 11.18 5.56
C ASP A 337 19.73 10.68 5.10
N ASP A 338 20.27 9.64 5.73
CA ASP A 338 21.51 8.97 5.31
C ASP A 338 21.30 7.90 4.22
N VAL A 339 20.04 7.64 3.85
CA VAL A 339 19.65 6.86 2.67
C VAL A 339 19.21 7.84 1.55
N ILE A 340 19.48 7.51 0.29
CA ILE A 340 18.93 8.20 -0.87
C ILE A 340 17.58 7.55 -1.21
N SER A 341 16.49 8.27 -1.00
CA SER A 341 15.14 7.81 -1.33
C SER A 341 14.80 8.14 -2.77
N VAL A 342 14.30 7.16 -3.52
CA VAL A 342 14.08 7.29 -4.98
C VAL A 342 12.60 7.17 -5.35
N ALA A 343 12.08 8.21 -5.99
CA ALA A 343 10.77 8.25 -6.62
C ALA A 343 10.79 7.60 -8.02
N ALA A 344 9.65 7.04 -8.43
CA ALA A 344 9.46 6.54 -9.78
C ALA A 344 8.80 7.60 -10.67
N ALA A 345 9.41 7.87 -11.82
CA ALA A 345 8.86 8.72 -12.87
C ALA A 345 8.60 7.93 -14.16
N ASN A 346 7.65 8.44 -14.95
CA ASN A 346 7.49 8.08 -16.34
C ASN A 346 8.78 8.39 -17.12
N PRO A 347 9.27 7.48 -17.97
CA PRO A 347 10.42 7.77 -18.82
C PRO A 347 10.08 8.90 -19.79
N MET A 348 11.06 9.80 -20.06
CA MET A 348 10.96 10.87 -21.07
C MET A 348 10.44 10.37 -22.43
N SER A 349 10.91 9.19 -22.81
CA SER A 349 10.81 8.60 -24.14
C SER A 349 10.71 7.07 -24.03
N ILE A 350 9.99 6.45 -24.96
CA ILE A 350 9.69 5.03 -24.96
C ILE A 350 10.26 4.34 -26.21
N ILE A 351 10.71 3.09 -26.05
CA ILE A 351 11.03 2.21 -27.18
C ILE A 351 9.78 1.38 -27.47
N SER A 352 9.25 1.47 -28.69
CA SER A 352 7.95 0.89 -29.05
C SER A 352 7.90 0.48 -30.52
N GLN A 353 7.05 -0.49 -30.87
CA GLN A 353 6.64 -0.73 -32.26
C GLN A 353 5.67 0.37 -32.70
N SER A 354 5.31 0.42 -33.98
CA SER A 354 4.46 1.50 -34.49
C SER A 354 3.34 1.09 -35.44
N LEU A 355 2.26 1.85 -35.37
CA LEU A 355 1.22 1.93 -36.38
C LEU A 355 1.63 3.01 -37.39
N GLN A 356 1.61 2.71 -38.69
CA GLN A 356 1.67 3.75 -39.71
C GLN A 356 0.24 4.16 -40.06
N VAL A 357 -0.11 5.41 -39.74
CA VAL A 357 -1.42 6.01 -39.96
C VAL A 357 -1.29 7.04 -41.08
N THR A 358 -2.09 6.90 -42.14
CA THR A 358 -2.09 7.83 -43.28
C THR A 358 -3.47 8.45 -43.45
N THR A 359 -3.51 9.78 -43.34
CA THR A 359 -4.68 10.61 -43.66
C THR A 359 -4.53 11.18 -45.08
N ALA A 360 -5.54 11.90 -45.57
CA ALA A 360 -5.47 12.56 -46.88
C ALA A 360 -4.40 13.67 -46.97
N GLU A 361 -3.91 14.18 -45.82
CA GLU A 361 -3.00 15.32 -45.73
C GLU A 361 -1.62 14.95 -45.14
N HIS A 362 -1.58 14.02 -44.19
CA HIS A 362 -0.39 13.67 -43.41
C HIS A 362 -0.28 12.16 -43.15
N SER A 363 0.94 11.63 -43.15
CA SER A 363 1.26 10.26 -42.69
C SER A 363 2.18 10.31 -41.48
N GLN A 364 1.87 9.53 -40.44
CA GLN A 364 2.54 9.57 -39.14
C GLN A 364 2.65 8.18 -38.50
N LYS A 365 3.68 8.00 -37.64
CA LYS A 365 3.83 6.82 -36.80
C LYS A 365 3.21 7.08 -35.42
N LEU A 366 2.41 6.14 -34.91
CA LEU A 366 1.92 6.14 -33.54
C LEU A 366 2.55 4.97 -32.77
N PRO A 367 3.02 5.14 -31.51
CA PRO A 367 3.57 4.05 -30.71
C PRO A 367 2.49 3.03 -30.33
N ILE A 368 2.83 1.74 -30.36
CA ILE A 368 1.95 0.67 -29.87
C ILE A 368 2.73 -0.43 -29.16
N PHE A 369 2.23 -0.85 -28.00
CA PHE A 369 2.78 -1.97 -27.23
C PHE A 369 2.00 -3.24 -27.54
N LEU A 370 2.61 -4.19 -28.25
CA LEU A 370 1.98 -5.48 -28.54
C LEU A 370 2.18 -6.46 -27.37
N SER A 371 1.25 -7.39 -27.20
CA SER A 371 1.48 -8.59 -26.38
C SER A 371 2.43 -9.55 -27.10
N ALA A 372 3.34 -10.16 -26.34
CA ALA A 372 4.22 -11.22 -26.82
C ALA A 372 3.48 -12.50 -27.29
N HIS A 373 2.17 -12.63 -27.05
CA HIS A 373 1.39 -13.80 -27.48
C HIS A 373 1.27 -13.91 -29.01
N LYS A 374 1.03 -12.79 -29.72
CA LYS A 374 0.88 -12.79 -31.18
C LYS A 374 1.04 -11.39 -31.77
N SER A 375 1.93 -11.24 -32.74
CA SER A 375 2.13 -10.00 -33.49
C SER A 375 1.11 -9.81 -34.62
N PHE A 376 0.88 -8.55 -35.01
CA PHE A 376 0.20 -8.21 -36.26
C PHE A 376 1.14 -8.41 -37.47
N ASP A 377 0.58 -8.73 -38.64
CA ASP A 377 1.33 -8.92 -39.87
C ASP A 377 1.94 -7.58 -40.33
N ALA A 378 3.26 -7.53 -40.55
CA ALA A 378 3.95 -6.30 -40.96
C ALA A 378 3.48 -5.80 -42.34
N GLY A 379 3.23 -4.50 -42.46
CA GLY A 379 2.86 -3.84 -43.73
C GLY A 379 1.48 -4.20 -44.30
N LYS A 380 0.77 -5.16 -43.69
CA LYS A 380 -0.62 -5.48 -44.04
C LYS A 380 -1.54 -4.32 -43.64
N GLU A 381 -2.48 -4.01 -44.52
CA GLU A 381 -3.53 -3.03 -44.27
C GLU A 381 -4.66 -3.65 -43.45
N TYR A 382 -5.07 -2.96 -42.39
CA TYR A 382 -6.17 -3.33 -41.52
C TYR A 382 -7.21 -2.20 -41.47
N THR A 383 -8.50 -2.57 -41.49
CA THR A 383 -9.61 -1.65 -41.21
C THR A 383 -9.88 -1.59 -39.71
N LEU A 384 -10.20 -0.40 -39.20
CA LEU A 384 -10.58 -0.18 -37.81
C LEU A 384 -12.11 -0.23 -37.62
N VAL A 385 -12.57 -0.74 -36.48
CA VAL A 385 -13.89 -0.46 -35.92
C VAL A 385 -13.76 -0.19 -34.42
N ASP A 386 -14.60 0.69 -33.86
CA ASP A 386 -14.60 0.99 -32.42
C ASP A 386 -15.77 0.27 -31.73
N ALA A 387 -15.49 -0.47 -30.66
CA ALA A 387 -16.46 -1.23 -29.87
C ALA A 387 -16.66 -0.64 -28.47
N ALA A 388 -16.49 0.67 -28.29
CA ALA A 388 -16.70 1.41 -27.05
C ALA A 388 -16.00 0.79 -25.82
N LEU A 389 -16.73 0.02 -24.99
CA LEU A 389 -16.19 -0.64 -23.79
C LEU A 389 -15.97 -2.14 -23.96
N GLY A 390 -16.33 -2.73 -25.11
CA GLY A 390 -16.11 -4.13 -25.43
C GLY A 390 -17.15 -5.06 -24.78
N GLU A 391 -18.34 -4.54 -24.48
CA GLU A 391 -19.45 -5.34 -23.99
C GLU A 391 -20.13 -6.11 -25.14
N GLU A 392 -20.79 -7.24 -24.84
CA GLU A 392 -21.50 -8.03 -25.87
C GLU A 392 -22.65 -7.27 -26.57
N ALA A 393 -23.03 -6.09 -26.06
CA ALA A 393 -23.95 -5.17 -26.72
C ALA A 393 -23.24 -4.31 -27.80
N ASP A 394 -22.01 -3.87 -27.56
CA ASP A 394 -21.24 -3.00 -28.47
C ASP A 394 -21.01 -3.72 -29.82
N PHE A 395 -20.67 -5.00 -29.76
CA PHE A 395 -20.47 -5.87 -30.92
C PHE A 395 -21.74 -6.13 -31.76
N LYS A 396 -22.94 -5.71 -31.30
CA LYS A 396 -24.18 -5.78 -32.10
C LYS A 396 -24.38 -4.54 -32.96
N ALA A 397 -23.66 -3.46 -32.70
CA ALA A 397 -23.72 -2.20 -33.44
C ALA A 397 -22.66 -2.08 -34.55
N ILE A 398 -21.69 -2.99 -34.60
CA ILE A 398 -20.56 -2.97 -35.53
C ILE A 398 -20.38 -4.31 -36.26
N ASP A 399 -19.81 -4.26 -37.46
CA ASP A 399 -19.28 -5.43 -38.15
C ASP A 399 -17.78 -5.57 -37.81
N ALA A 400 -17.48 -6.37 -36.78
CA ALA A 400 -16.11 -6.63 -36.32
C ALA A 400 -15.35 -7.68 -37.14
N LYS A 401 -16.03 -8.40 -38.03
CA LYS A 401 -15.46 -9.58 -38.68
C LYS A 401 -14.28 -9.23 -39.58
N ASP A 402 -13.18 -9.97 -39.42
CA ASP A 402 -11.94 -9.84 -40.19
C ASP A 402 -11.24 -8.46 -40.05
N LYS A 403 -11.61 -7.64 -39.05
CA LYS A 403 -11.10 -6.27 -38.80
C LYS A 403 -10.41 -6.13 -37.45
N VAL A 404 -9.71 -5.01 -37.25
CA VAL A 404 -9.14 -4.69 -35.92
C VAL A 404 -10.17 -3.89 -35.13
N VAL A 405 -10.51 -4.43 -33.96
CA VAL A 405 -11.43 -3.77 -33.02
C VAL A 405 -10.63 -2.92 -32.05
N MET A 406 -10.95 -1.63 -31.96
CA MET A 406 -10.49 -0.79 -30.86
C MET A 406 -11.50 -0.79 -29.71
N ILE A 407 -10.99 -0.92 -28.48
CA ILE A 407 -11.79 -0.97 -27.25
C ILE A 407 -11.16 -0.01 -26.23
N LYS A 408 -11.97 0.80 -25.54
CA LYS A 408 -11.48 1.64 -24.44
C LYS A 408 -11.27 0.80 -23.18
N ARG A 409 -10.18 1.07 -22.45
CA ARG A 409 -9.99 0.63 -21.06
C ARG A 409 -11.08 1.22 -20.14
N GLY A 410 -11.22 0.63 -18.95
CA GLY A 410 -12.25 1.01 -17.97
C GLY A 410 -13.61 0.38 -18.23
N GLY A 411 -14.59 0.77 -17.42
CA GLY A 411 -15.88 0.08 -17.31
C GLY A 411 -15.76 -1.25 -16.54
N ARG A 412 -16.87 -2.02 -16.50
CA ARG A 412 -17.00 -3.25 -15.68
C ARG A 412 -16.26 -4.49 -16.21
N LEU A 413 -15.54 -4.39 -17.32
CA LEU A 413 -14.87 -5.53 -17.97
C LEU A 413 -13.35 -5.43 -17.85
N ASN A 414 -12.71 -6.55 -17.53
CA ASN A 414 -11.26 -6.69 -17.59
C ASN A 414 -10.76 -6.90 -19.04
N PHE A 415 -9.45 -6.85 -19.27
CA PHE A 415 -8.87 -7.02 -20.61
C PHE A 415 -9.24 -8.37 -21.25
N SER A 416 -9.21 -9.46 -20.47
CA SER A 416 -9.53 -10.81 -20.94
C SER A 416 -10.97 -10.91 -21.47
N GLN A 417 -11.94 -10.33 -20.76
CA GLN A 417 -13.34 -10.26 -21.20
C GLN A 417 -13.52 -9.41 -22.47
N LYS A 418 -12.86 -8.24 -22.55
CA LYS A 418 -12.89 -7.37 -23.74
C LYS A 418 -12.33 -8.08 -24.98
N ILE A 419 -11.19 -8.76 -24.84
CA ILE A 419 -10.54 -9.53 -25.92
C ILE A 419 -11.39 -10.74 -26.31
N GLY A 420 -11.92 -11.48 -25.34
CA GLY A 420 -12.80 -12.62 -25.57
C GLY A 420 -14.07 -12.26 -26.34
N ASN A 421 -14.69 -11.11 -26.03
CA ASN A 421 -15.86 -10.63 -26.77
C ASN A 421 -15.52 -10.24 -28.22
N ALA A 422 -14.35 -9.62 -28.46
CA ALA A 422 -13.88 -9.34 -29.82
C ALA A 422 -13.59 -10.63 -30.63
N MET A 423 -13.05 -11.67 -29.99
CA MET A 423 -12.86 -12.98 -30.62
C MET A 423 -14.19 -13.65 -31.00
N LYS A 424 -15.19 -13.65 -30.09
CA LYS A 424 -16.55 -14.13 -30.40
C LYS A 424 -17.16 -13.41 -31.60
N ALA A 425 -16.88 -12.11 -31.76
CA ALA A 425 -17.34 -11.28 -32.87
C ALA A 425 -16.53 -11.44 -34.18
N GLY A 426 -15.49 -12.29 -34.20
CA GLY A 426 -14.69 -12.58 -35.38
C GLY A 426 -13.63 -11.54 -35.74
N ALA A 427 -13.16 -10.75 -34.77
CA ALA A 427 -12.09 -9.78 -34.97
C ALA A 427 -10.80 -10.42 -35.49
N ALA A 428 -10.06 -9.73 -36.36
CA ALA A 428 -8.71 -10.09 -36.80
C ALA A 428 -7.60 -9.62 -35.83
N GLY A 429 -7.95 -8.79 -34.84
CA GLY A 429 -7.04 -8.29 -33.81
C GLY A 429 -7.72 -7.26 -32.91
N VAL A 430 -7.09 -6.93 -31.78
CA VAL A 430 -7.61 -5.95 -30.80
C VAL A 430 -6.57 -4.88 -30.52
N VAL A 431 -7.01 -3.63 -30.44
CA VAL A 431 -6.25 -2.50 -29.90
C VAL A 431 -6.97 -1.93 -28.69
N ILE A 432 -6.34 -1.95 -27.53
CA ILE A 432 -6.89 -1.34 -26.31
C ILE A 432 -6.39 0.11 -26.24
N SER A 433 -7.31 1.07 -26.29
CA SER A 433 -6.99 2.47 -26.02
C SER A 433 -7.06 2.76 -24.51
N ASN A 434 -6.00 3.37 -23.97
CA ASN A 434 -5.98 3.80 -22.56
C ASN A 434 -7.14 4.75 -22.24
N ASP A 435 -7.59 4.73 -20.99
CA ASP A 435 -8.63 5.62 -20.44
C ASP A 435 -8.06 6.83 -19.70
N ASP A 436 -6.80 6.76 -19.27
CA ASP A 436 -6.00 7.87 -18.77
C ASP A 436 -5.03 8.40 -19.84
N ALA A 437 -4.84 9.73 -19.88
CA ALA A 437 -3.86 10.41 -20.72
C ALA A 437 -2.48 10.54 -20.03
N LEU A 438 -2.43 10.52 -18.69
CA LEU A 438 -1.25 10.89 -17.90
C LEU A 438 -0.42 9.68 -17.43
N GLN A 439 -1.00 8.47 -17.44
CA GLN A 439 -0.28 7.21 -17.24
C GLN A 439 0.51 6.74 -18.47
N GLY A 440 0.20 7.21 -19.68
CA GLY A 440 0.94 6.87 -20.90
C GLY A 440 0.64 5.47 -21.44
N ASN A 441 1.67 4.77 -21.91
CA ASN A 441 1.58 3.46 -22.56
C ASN A 441 2.31 2.36 -21.77
N PHE A 442 1.71 1.18 -21.68
CA PHE A 442 2.28 -0.01 -21.03
C PHE A 442 1.95 -1.29 -21.81
N THR A 443 2.71 -2.36 -21.54
CA THR A 443 2.47 -3.69 -22.12
C THR A 443 1.38 -4.42 -21.34
N ILE A 444 0.35 -4.97 -22.02
CA ILE A 444 -0.62 -5.85 -21.34
C ILE A 444 0.08 -7.18 -21.04
N ALA A 445 0.24 -7.51 -19.75
CA ALA A 445 0.84 -8.77 -19.31
C ALA A 445 0.01 -9.98 -19.79
N ASN A 446 0.69 -11.05 -20.21
CA ASN A 446 0.05 -12.19 -20.88
C ASN A 446 -1.02 -12.91 -20.04
N HIS A 447 -0.97 -12.82 -18.71
CA HIS A 447 -2.00 -13.40 -17.83
C HIS A 447 -3.35 -12.64 -17.86
N PHE A 448 -3.38 -11.40 -18.34
CA PHE A 448 -4.63 -10.64 -18.57
C PHE A 448 -5.27 -10.92 -19.95
N ILE A 449 -4.69 -11.82 -20.74
CA ILE A 449 -5.13 -12.18 -22.08
C ILE A 449 -5.73 -13.61 -22.03
N PRO A 450 -6.80 -13.92 -22.80
CA PRO A 450 -7.39 -15.26 -22.79
C PRO A 450 -6.36 -16.34 -23.19
N LYS A 451 -6.35 -17.49 -22.50
CA LYS A 451 -5.40 -18.59 -22.77
C LYS A 451 -5.59 -19.23 -24.16
N ASP A 452 -6.74 -18.99 -24.78
CA ASP A 452 -7.15 -19.41 -26.11
C ASP A 452 -7.04 -18.27 -27.15
N CYS A 453 -6.38 -17.15 -26.83
CA CYS A 453 -6.35 -15.95 -27.66
C CYS A 453 -5.71 -16.18 -29.04
N SER A 454 -6.53 -16.36 -30.07
CA SER A 454 -6.07 -16.67 -31.43
C SER A 454 -5.63 -15.44 -32.24
N ILE A 455 -5.75 -14.23 -31.68
CA ILE A 455 -5.61 -12.95 -32.40
C ILE A 455 -4.55 -12.04 -31.75
N PRO A 456 -3.89 -11.17 -32.53
CA PRO A 456 -2.94 -10.19 -31.99
C PRO A 456 -3.64 -9.11 -31.15
N VAL A 457 -2.96 -8.65 -30.10
CA VAL A 457 -3.45 -7.64 -29.15
C VAL A 457 -2.38 -6.57 -28.95
N GLY A 458 -2.78 -5.29 -29.02
CA GLY A 458 -1.90 -4.15 -28.73
C GLY A 458 -2.56 -3.10 -27.83
N PHE A 459 -1.75 -2.21 -27.28
CA PHE A 459 -2.16 -1.12 -26.39
C PHE A 459 -1.63 0.24 -26.88
N ILE A 460 -2.49 1.26 -26.84
CA ILE A 460 -2.27 2.60 -27.39
C ILE A 460 -2.76 3.70 -26.43
N SER A 461 -2.16 4.89 -26.44
CA SER A 461 -2.53 5.96 -25.49
C SER A 461 -3.89 6.55 -25.82
N LEU A 462 -4.53 7.21 -24.85
CA LEU A 462 -5.77 7.94 -25.11
C LEU A 462 -5.61 8.99 -26.23
N LYS A 463 -4.47 9.72 -26.23
CA LYS A 463 -4.12 10.74 -27.24
C LYS A 463 -3.94 10.13 -28.64
N ASP A 464 -3.14 9.08 -28.77
CA ASP A 464 -2.89 8.43 -30.06
C ASP A 464 -4.15 7.71 -30.59
N SER A 465 -5.00 7.18 -29.69
CA SER A 465 -6.26 6.55 -30.07
C SER A 465 -7.24 7.51 -30.74
N ALA A 466 -7.20 8.81 -30.41
CA ALA A 466 -8.01 9.83 -31.10
C ALA A 466 -7.54 10.02 -32.55
N VAL A 467 -6.24 9.93 -32.82
CA VAL A 467 -5.68 9.93 -34.18
C VAL A 467 -6.07 8.66 -34.93
N LEU A 468 -5.98 7.49 -34.28
CA LEU A 468 -6.33 6.21 -34.88
C LEU A 468 -7.83 6.12 -35.27
N ARG A 469 -8.74 6.71 -34.46
CA ARG A 469 -10.17 6.87 -34.82
C ARG A 469 -10.40 7.71 -36.08
N GLY A 470 -9.44 8.55 -36.47
CA GLY A 470 -9.53 9.44 -37.62
C GLY A 470 -9.28 8.79 -38.98
N VAL A 471 -8.92 7.50 -39.04
CA VAL A 471 -8.61 6.79 -40.30
C VAL A 471 -9.44 5.52 -40.50
N THR A 472 -9.74 5.24 -41.76
CA THR A 472 -10.44 4.02 -42.18
C THR A 472 -9.51 2.80 -42.19
N SER A 473 -8.22 2.99 -42.47
CA SER A 473 -7.21 1.94 -42.51
C SER A 473 -5.82 2.41 -42.08
N PHE A 474 -4.98 1.44 -41.70
CA PHE A 474 -3.64 1.63 -41.16
C PHE A 474 -2.80 0.34 -41.34
N THR A 475 -1.48 0.42 -41.16
CA THR A 475 -0.58 -0.74 -41.20
C THR A 475 0.29 -0.84 -39.95
N PHE A 476 0.82 -2.02 -39.66
CA PHE A 476 1.75 -2.25 -38.55
C PHE A 476 3.20 -2.31 -39.03
N ASN A 477 4.09 -1.64 -38.28
CA ASN A 477 5.53 -1.71 -38.41
C ASN A 477 6.12 -2.47 -37.22
N GLN A 478 6.78 -3.60 -37.50
CA GLN A 478 7.41 -4.44 -36.48
C GLN A 478 8.79 -3.94 -36.02
N ALA A 479 9.38 -2.95 -36.71
CA ALA A 479 10.60 -2.31 -36.24
C ALA A 479 10.30 -1.42 -35.02
N PHE A 480 11.13 -1.55 -33.98
CA PHE A 480 11.06 -0.68 -32.81
C PHE A 480 11.69 0.68 -33.12
N ASP A 481 10.98 1.76 -32.85
CA ASP A 481 11.46 3.15 -32.90
C ASP A 481 11.52 3.74 -31.48
N VAL A 482 12.03 4.97 -31.35
CA VAL A 482 11.94 5.76 -30.11
C VAL A 482 10.89 6.85 -30.31
N PHE A 483 9.97 6.99 -29.35
CA PHE A 483 8.94 8.02 -29.33
C PHE A 483 9.05 8.84 -28.05
N GLU A 484 8.60 10.10 -28.09
CA GLU A 484 8.28 10.84 -26.87
C GLU A 484 7.20 10.08 -26.08
N ASN A 485 7.33 10.05 -24.75
CA ASN A 485 6.26 9.49 -23.93
C ASN A 485 5.09 10.48 -23.90
N ASN A 486 3.91 10.08 -24.38
CA ASN A 486 2.73 10.94 -24.41
C ASN A 486 2.22 11.37 -23.02
N ALA A 487 2.65 10.68 -21.95
CA ALA A 487 2.44 11.15 -20.58
C ALA A 487 3.39 12.30 -20.16
N GLY A 488 4.53 12.47 -20.84
CA GLY A 488 5.62 13.33 -20.41
C GLY A 488 6.31 12.85 -19.12
N PRO A 489 7.39 13.55 -18.70
CA PRO A 489 8.15 13.20 -17.51
C PRO A 489 7.46 13.72 -16.24
N ARG A 490 6.61 12.87 -15.66
CA ARG A 490 5.96 13.08 -14.37
C ARG A 490 6.25 11.91 -13.42
N PRO A 491 6.28 12.11 -12.09
CA PRO A 491 6.22 11.00 -11.14
C PRO A 491 4.98 10.14 -11.41
N ILE A 492 5.09 8.82 -11.22
CA ILE A 492 3.92 7.92 -11.37
C ILE A 492 3.01 8.04 -10.15
N SER A 493 1.71 7.83 -10.33
CA SER A 493 0.70 7.84 -9.25
C SER A 493 1.07 6.92 -8.09
N GLN A 494 1.64 5.74 -8.38
CA GLN A 494 2.07 4.77 -7.39
C GLN A 494 3.22 5.26 -6.50
N SER A 495 4.08 6.19 -6.96
CA SER A 495 5.29 6.56 -6.23
C SER A 495 4.92 7.21 -4.89
N SER A 496 5.23 6.56 -3.77
CA SER A 496 4.84 7.01 -2.43
C SER A 496 5.35 8.42 -2.14
N TRP A 497 4.42 9.29 -1.78
CA TRP A 497 4.64 10.69 -1.44
C TRP A 497 5.19 10.82 -0.02
N GLY A 498 6.03 11.83 0.19
CA GLY A 498 6.30 12.39 1.51
C GLY A 498 5.20 13.33 1.99
N VAL A 499 5.38 14.00 3.12
CA VAL A 499 6.57 13.99 4.01
C VAL A 499 6.77 12.66 4.77
N THR A 500 7.91 12.49 5.45
CA THR A 500 8.05 11.44 6.49
C THR A 500 7.06 11.70 7.63
N ALA A 501 6.85 10.70 8.50
CA ALA A 501 5.96 10.84 9.66
C ALA A 501 6.36 11.98 10.63
N GLU A 502 7.63 12.43 10.58
CA GLU A 502 8.17 13.55 11.36
C GLU A 502 8.00 14.91 10.68
N GLY A 503 7.59 14.95 9.40
CA GLY A 503 7.42 16.17 8.61
C GLY A 503 8.55 16.49 7.63
N MET A 504 9.48 15.56 7.37
CA MET A 504 10.68 15.82 6.56
C MET A 504 10.45 15.56 5.05
N ILE A 505 11.09 16.37 4.20
CA ILE A 505 11.04 16.22 2.74
C ILE A 505 11.79 14.97 2.30
N LYS A 506 11.03 14.06 1.71
CA LYS A 506 11.43 12.84 1.02
C LYS A 506 10.37 12.61 -0.08
N PRO A 507 10.66 11.92 -1.21
CA PRO A 507 11.94 11.30 -1.58
C PRO A 507 13.06 12.32 -1.85
N ASP A 508 14.29 11.86 -2.11
CA ASP A 508 15.43 12.75 -2.36
C ASP A 508 15.61 13.05 -3.87
N VAL A 509 15.26 12.12 -4.76
CA VAL A 509 15.43 12.23 -6.22
C VAL A 509 14.41 11.32 -6.94
N ALA A 510 14.11 11.59 -8.21
CA ALA A 510 13.30 10.73 -9.08
C ALA A 510 14.13 10.07 -10.19
N ALA A 511 13.71 8.89 -10.66
CA ALA A 511 14.34 8.18 -11.78
C ALA A 511 13.30 7.34 -12.57
N PRO A 512 13.63 6.83 -13.77
CA PRO A 512 12.70 6.05 -14.58
C PRO A 512 12.23 4.79 -13.84
N GLY A 513 10.92 4.69 -13.61
CA GLY A 513 10.30 3.60 -12.86
C GLY A 513 8.98 3.09 -13.45
N PHE A 514 8.58 3.54 -14.63
CA PHE A 514 7.40 3.05 -15.33
C PHE A 514 7.77 2.23 -16.57
N ASN A 515 7.15 1.05 -16.70
CA ASN A 515 7.28 0.14 -17.84
C ASN A 515 8.75 -0.10 -18.23
N ILE A 516 9.58 -0.50 -17.25
CA ILE A 516 11.02 -0.71 -17.37
C ILE A 516 11.30 -2.16 -17.74
N LEU A 517 12.00 -2.38 -18.86
CA LEU A 517 12.40 -3.69 -19.34
C LEU A 517 13.68 -4.18 -18.65
N SER A 518 13.65 -5.36 -18.06
CA SER A 518 14.81 -6.01 -17.43
C SER A 518 14.73 -7.53 -17.51
N ALA A 519 15.70 -8.22 -16.91
CA ALA A 519 15.74 -9.67 -16.77
C ALA A 519 14.59 -10.19 -15.86
N THR A 520 14.08 -11.39 -16.14
CA THR A 520 13.03 -12.05 -15.34
C THR A 520 13.21 -13.58 -15.33
N GLU A 521 12.18 -14.32 -14.92
CA GLU A 521 12.20 -15.79 -14.85
C GLU A 521 12.51 -16.49 -16.19
N GLY A 522 13.02 -17.73 -16.12
CA GLY A 522 13.30 -18.55 -17.30
C GLY A 522 14.38 -18.01 -18.26
N LYS A 523 15.24 -17.09 -17.81
CA LYS A 523 16.20 -16.31 -18.61
C LYS A 523 15.56 -15.37 -19.65
N GLN A 524 14.32 -14.95 -19.41
CA GLN A 524 13.57 -14.04 -20.30
C GLN A 524 13.73 -12.58 -19.87
N TYR A 525 13.08 -11.67 -20.60
CA TYR A 525 13.05 -10.25 -20.27
C TYR A 525 11.60 -9.76 -20.13
N GLY A 526 11.33 -8.94 -19.11
CA GLY A 526 9.98 -8.50 -18.74
C GLY A 526 9.91 -7.03 -18.35
N TYR A 527 8.71 -6.45 -18.51
CA TYR A 527 8.42 -5.06 -18.15
C TYR A 527 7.80 -5.00 -16.75
N GLU A 528 8.41 -4.23 -15.84
CA GLU A 528 7.87 -3.98 -14.49
C GLU A 528 7.76 -2.47 -14.21
N SER A 529 7.06 -2.09 -13.15
CA SER A 529 6.84 -0.68 -12.77
C SER A 529 6.82 -0.51 -11.26
N GLY A 530 7.54 0.51 -10.77
CA GLY A 530 7.60 0.87 -9.37
C GLY A 530 8.86 1.65 -9.00
N THR A 531 8.89 2.17 -7.78
CA THR A 531 10.09 2.76 -7.17
C THR A 531 11.23 1.74 -7.06
N SER A 532 10.90 0.45 -7.01
CA SER A 532 11.81 -0.68 -7.12
C SER A 532 12.68 -0.68 -8.39
N MET A 533 12.18 -0.18 -9.53
CA MET A 533 12.93 -0.08 -10.79
C MET A 533 13.65 1.26 -10.95
N ALA A 534 13.14 2.32 -10.30
CA ALA A 534 13.81 3.61 -10.25
C ALA A 534 15.08 3.58 -9.38
N THR A 535 15.03 2.86 -8.25
CA THR A 535 16.15 2.70 -7.31
C THR A 535 17.46 2.17 -7.96
N PRO A 536 17.47 1.07 -8.72
CA PRO A 536 18.69 0.53 -9.34
C PRO A 536 19.26 1.41 -10.46
N HIS A 537 18.45 2.25 -11.12
CA HIS A 537 18.98 3.29 -12.01
C HIS A 537 19.90 4.24 -11.22
N VAL A 538 19.41 4.75 -10.08
CA VAL A 538 20.19 5.62 -9.19
C VAL A 538 21.40 4.88 -8.61
N SER A 539 21.22 3.65 -8.11
CA SER A 539 22.31 2.85 -7.54
C SER A 539 23.47 2.61 -8.51
N GLY A 540 23.17 2.27 -9.77
CA GLY A 540 24.19 2.07 -10.78
C GLY A 540 24.92 3.37 -11.13
N ILE A 541 24.18 4.47 -11.36
CA ILE A 541 24.75 5.81 -11.61
C ILE A 541 25.69 6.25 -10.47
N LEU A 542 25.28 6.04 -9.22
CA LEU A 542 26.08 6.38 -8.05
C LEU A 542 27.39 5.59 -7.97
N SER A 543 27.43 4.33 -8.42
CA SER A 543 28.67 3.55 -8.43
C SER A 543 29.68 4.08 -9.47
N LEU A 544 29.19 4.53 -10.62
CA LEU A 544 30.04 5.22 -11.61
C LEU A 544 30.50 6.59 -11.10
N LEU A 545 29.63 7.35 -10.44
CA LEU A 545 30.01 8.61 -9.81
C LEU A 545 31.05 8.42 -8.69
N GLN A 546 30.96 7.36 -7.88
CA GLN A 546 32.00 7.00 -6.90
C GLN A 546 33.36 6.83 -7.59
N LYS A 547 33.45 6.04 -8.67
CA LYS A 547 34.70 5.86 -9.44
C LYS A 547 35.18 7.20 -10.06
N ALA A 548 34.30 7.97 -10.68
CA ALA A 548 34.65 9.26 -11.30
C ALA A 548 35.10 10.32 -10.28
N TYR A 549 34.46 10.38 -9.10
CA TYR A 549 34.78 11.32 -8.03
C TYR A 549 35.98 10.86 -7.19
N LYS A 550 36.34 9.58 -7.21
CA LYS A 550 37.60 9.08 -6.65
C LYS A 550 38.80 9.52 -7.48
N ALA A 551 38.64 9.62 -8.81
CA ALA A 551 39.62 10.24 -9.70
C ALA A 551 39.60 11.79 -9.67
N LYS A 552 38.43 12.44 -9.60
CA LYS A 552 38.31 13.92 -9.59
C LYS A 552 38.75 14.55 -8.25
N PHE A 553 38.60 13.84 -7.13
CA PHE A 553 38.84 14.36 -5.77
C PHE A 553 39.60 13.36 -4.87
N PRO A 554 40.85 12.98 -5.19
CA PRO A 554 41.58 11.92 -4.49
C PRO A 554 41.76 12.20 -2.98
N ASP A 555 41.87 13.47 -2.58
CA ASP A 555 42.12 13.89 -1.19
C ASP A 555 40.89 13.80 -0.25
N LEU A 556 39.68 13.62 -0.80
CA LEU A 556 38.49 13.39 0.01
C LEU A 556 38.48 11.97 0.58
N THR A 557 38.06 11.81 1.84
CA THR A 557 37.72 10.49 2.36
C THR A 557 36.50 9.93 1.63
N ASP A 558 36.35 8.61 1.55
CA ASP A 558 35.20 8.02 0.84
C ASP A 558 33.84 8.41 1.48
N ALA A 559 33.80 8.70 2.79
CA ALA A 559 32.61 9.29 3.46
C ALA A 559 32.31 10.72 2.99
N GLN A 560 33.32 11.58 2.86
CA GLN A 560 33.16 12.93 2.29
C GLN A 560 32.75 12.87 0.81
N ARG A 561 33.34 11.94 0.04
CA ARG A 561 33.03 11.69 -1.36
C ARG A 561 31.57 11.27 -1.55
N ALA A 562 31.08 10.34 -0.74
CA ALA A 562 29.70 9.89 -0.75
C ALA A 562 28.70 11.02 -0.46
N GLN A 563 28.94 11.84 0.59
CA GLN A 563 28.07 12.98 0.88
C GLN A 563 28.11 14.06 -0.22
N LEU A 564 29.27 14.34 -0.81
CA LEU A 564 29.38 15.22 -1.97
C LEU A 564 28.60 14.67 -3.17
N ILE A 565 28.68 13.37 -3.46
CA ILE A 565 27.91 12.73 -4.54
C ILE A 565 26.40 12.85 -4.28
N LYS A 566 25.91 12.57 -3.06
CA LYS A 566 24.47 12.76 -2.73
C LYS A 566 24.05 14.20 -3.00
N ALA A 567 24.80 15.17 -2.48
CA ALA A 567 24.47 16.59 -2.62
C ALA A 567 24.49 17.05 -4.10
N VAL A 568 25.47 16.60 -4.89
CA VAL A 568 25.55 16.90 -6.33
C VAL A 568 24.43 16.23 -7.11
N VAL A 569 24.14 14.95 -6.90
CA VAL A 569 23.09 14.23 -7.64
C VAL A 569 21.72 14.84 -7.41
N MET A 570 21.43 15.27 -6.18
CA MET A 570 20.22 16.05 -5.88
C MET A 570 20.28 17.43 -6.54
N SER A 571 21.36 18.21 -6.34
CA SER A 571 21.48 19.56 -6.92
C SER A 571 21.42 19.60 -8.45
N SER A 572 21.89 18.56 -9.11
CA SER A 572 22.00 18.44 -10.58
C SER A 572 20.88 17.60 -11.20
N ALA A 573 19.91 17.16 -10.41
CA ALA A 573 18.62 16.70 -10.91
C ALA A 573 17.92 17.82 -11.70
N THR A 574 16.81 17.47 -12.36
CA THR A 574 15.99 18.42 -13.12
C THR A 574 14.56 18.39 -12.61
N ALA A 575 14.10 19.52 -12.08
CA ALA A 575 12.77 19.64 -11.50
C ALA A 575 11.68 19.40 -12.56
N LEU A 576 10.89 18.35 -12.37
CA LEU A 576 9.79 17.98 -13.26
C LEU A 576 8.64 18.98 -13.15
N TYR A 577 8.06 19.30 -14.30
CA TYR A 577 7.04 20.33 -14.49
C TYR A 577 5.80 19.72 -15.13
N SER A 578 4.61 20.03 -14.60
CA SER A 578 3.33 19.76 -15.24
C SER A 578 3.00 20.89 -16.22
N PRO A 579 2.90 20.63 -17.53
CA PRO A 579 2.39 21.60 -18.49
C PRO A 579 0.89 21.88 -18.29
N GLU A 580 0.16 20.95 -17.69
CA GLU A 580 -1.28 21.04 -17.45
C GLU A 580 -1.60 22.06 -16.34
N GLU A 581 -0.97 21.89 -15.17
CA GLU A 581 -1.14 22.77 -14.00
C GLU A 581 -0.21 24.00 -14.04
N LYS A 582 0.72 24.04 -15.01
CA LYS A 582 1.74 25.08 -15.19
C LYS A 582 2.64 25.27 -13.96
N ALA A 583 2.88 24.18 -13.25
CA ALA A 583 3.59 24.15 -11.96
C ALA A 583 4.61 23.02 -11.91
N TYR A 584 5.66 23.18 -11.11
CA TYR A 584 6.56 22.07 -10.77
C TYR A 584 5.82 21.04 -9.89
N PHE A 585 6.04 19.75 -10.14
CA PHE A 585 5.50 18.70 -9.27
C PHE A 585 6.04 18.86 -7.85
N SER A 586 5.24 18.48 -6.84
CA SER A 586 5.63 18.65 -5.43
C SER A 586 7.00 18.02 -5.13
N PRO A 587 7.90 18.71 -4.40
CA PRO A 587 9.10 18.10 -3.82
C PRO A 587 8.81 16.85 -2.97
N ARG A 588 7.61 16.72 -2.38
CA ARG A 588 7.16 15.52 -1.66
C ARG A 588 6.88 14.33 -2.59
N HIS A 589 6.74 14.54 -3.90
CA HIS A 589 6.53 13.46 -4.88
C HIS A 589 7.79 13.16 -5.72
N GLN A 590 8.60 14.17 -6.04
CA GLN A 590 9.78 14.01 -6.91
C GLN A 590 11.15 14.24 -6.23
N GLY A 591 11.19 14.68 -4.97
CA GLY A 591 12.43 15.12 -4.33
C GLY A 591 13.04 16.33 -5.05
N ALA A 592 14.34 16.26 -5.36
CA ALA A 592 15.02 17.25 -6.18
C ALA A 592 14.70 17.14 -7.70
N GLY A 593 13.92 16.15 -8.12
CA GLY A 593 13.53 15.92 -9.52
C GLY A 593 14.29 14.79 -10.20
N HIS A 594 14.20 14.71 -11.53
CA HIS A 594 14.72 13.57 -12.28
C HIS A 594 16.25 13.59 -12.36
N ILE A 595 16.88 12.45 -12.04
CA ILE A 595 18.33 12.27 -12.08
C ILE A 595 18.90 12.52 -13.49
N ASP A 596 20.05 13.20 -13.53
CA ASP A 596 20.82 13.46 -14.76
C ASP A 596 22.31 13.17 -14.49
N ALA A 597 22.78 12.03 -14.97
CA ALA A 597 24.16 11.58 -14.74
C ALA A 597 25.20 12.46 -15.46
N GLN A 598 24.81 13.13 -16.55
CA GLN A 598 25.69 14.02 -17.29
C GLN A 598 25.86 15.37 -16.57
N LYS A 599 24.78 15.96 -16.05
CA LYS A 599 24.84 17.15 -15.18
C LYS A 599 25.65 16.83 -13.91
N ALA A 600 25.40 15.69 -13.26
CA ALA A 600 26.14 15.26 -12.08
C ALA A 600 27.65 15.08 -12.34
N LEU A 601 28.04 14.51 -13.50
CA LEU A 601 29.44 14.37 -13.88
C LEU A 601 30.13 15.72 -14.17
N LYS A 602 29.41 16.65 -14.80
CA LYS A 602 29.91 17.96 -15.26
C LYS A 602 29.78 19.07 -14.21
N ALA A 603 29.26 18.79 -13.02
CA ALA A 603 29.05 19.78 -11.98
C ALA A 603 30.34 20.53 -11.59
N ASP A 604 30.26 21.87 -11.68
CA ASP A 604 31.19 22.84 -11.10
C ASP A 604 30.68 23.43 -9.78
N TYR A 605 29.35 23.43 -9.58
CA TYR A 605 28.66 23.93 -8.40
C TYR A 605 27.68 22.89 -7.86
N TYR A 606 27.29 23.03 -6.60
CA TYR A 606 26.19 22.32 -5.96
C TYR A 606 25.49 23.21 -4.92
N LEU A 607 24.29 22.81 -4.50
CA LEU A 607 23.42 23.57 -3.61
C LEU A 607 23.22 22.81 -2.31
N THR A 608 23.25 23.50 -1.17
CA THR A 608 22.78 22.94 0.11
C THR A 608 22.04 23.97 0.95
N ASP A 609 21.34 23.54 1.98
CA ASP A 609 20.97 24.36 3.13
C ASP A 609 22.22 24.72 3.99
N ALA A 610 22.00 25.16 5.24
CA ALA A 610 23.08 25.39 6.20
C ALA A 610 23.66 24.10 6.82
N ALA A 611 22.88 23.02 6.94
CA ALA A 611 23.34 21.74 7.49
C ALA A 611 24.15 20.88 6.49
N GLY A 612 24.12 21.23 5.19
CA GLY A 612 24.81 20.51 4.12
C GLY A 612 23.91 19.56 3.31
N GLN A 613 22.59 19.60 3.52
CA GLN A 613 21.60 18.84 2.78
C GLN A 613 21.22 19.56 1.48
N ALA A 614 21.10 18.83 0.38
CA ALA A 614 20.63 19.38 -0.91
C ALA A 614 19.09 19.48 -0.99
N LYS A 615 18.46 19.87 0.12
CA LYS A 615 17.01 20.10 0.30
C LYS A 615 16.79 20.97 1.54
N ILE A 616 15.73 21.78 1.56
CA ILE A 616 15.49 22.78 2.61
C ILE A 616 14.15 22.48 3.32
N ASN A 617 14.24 21.87 4.51
CA ASN A 617 13.10 21.66 5.39
C ASN A 617 12.87 22.94 6.21
N LEU A 618 11.78 23.67 5.97
CA LEU A 618 11.46 24.91 6.69
C LEU A 618 10.65 24.69 7.98
N GLY A 619 10.07 23.49 8.16
CA GLY A 619 9.20 23.17 9.29
C GLY A 619 7.89 23.99 9.28
N ASN A 620 7.37 24.32 10.46
CA ASN A 620 6.20 25.18 10.62
C ASN A 620 6.55 26.64 10.26
N ILE A 621 5.85 27.20 9.27
CA ILE A 621 6.06 28.56 8.75
C ILE A 621 4.82 29.44 8.89
N GLN A 622 5.00 30.75 8.69
CA GLN A 622 3.93 31.74 8.55
C GLN A 622 3.81 32.18 7.08
N ASP A 623 2.85 33.05 6.79
CA ASP A 623 2.61 33.57 5.43
C ASP A 623 3.79 34.36 4.84
N LYS A 624 4.78 34.74 5.67
CA LYS A 624 6.06 35.28 5.24
C LYS A 624 7.20 34.49 5.85
N PHE A 625 8.18 34.12 5.04
CA PHE A 625 9.34 33.32 5.43
C PHE A 625 10.57 33.65 4.57
N VAL A 626 11.71 33.01 4.87
CA VAL A 626 12.95 33.15 4.10
C VAL A 626 13.44 31.76 3.71
N VAL A 627 13.76 31.56 2.44
CA VAL A 627 14.47 30.38 1.94
C VAL A 627 15.96 30.71 1.90
N THR A 628 16.75 30.07 2.76
CA THR A 628 18.21 30.25 2.84
C THR A 628 18.93 29.04 2.24
N LEU A 629 19.87 29.28 1.34
CA LEU A 629 20.69 28.24 0.72
C LEU A 629 22.13 28.71 0.48
N ASN A 630 23.02 27.75 0.25
CA ASN A 630 24.42 27.93 -0.07
C ASN A 630 24.72 27.41 -1.47
N VAL A 631 25.28 28.26 -2.34
CA VAL A 631 25.91 27.83 -3.59
C VAL A 631 27.36 27.51 -3.30
N LYS A 632 27.78 26.26 -3.55
CA LYS A 632 29.11 25.73 -3.20
C LYS A 632 29.88 25.32 -4.45
N ARG A 633 31.17 25.65 -4.51
CA ARG A 633 32.08 25.24 -5.59
C ARG A 633 32.54 23.79 -5.39
N LEU A 634 32.60 23.00 -6.47
CA LEU A 634 33.24 21.67 -6.44
C LEU A 634 34.76 21.75 -6.54
N THR A 635 35.31 22.72 -7.27
CA THR A 635 36.76 22.92 -7.41
C THR A 635 37.16 24.34 -7.02
N LYS A 636 38.28 24.45 -6.32
CA LYS A 636 38.88 25.74 -5.93
C LYS A 636 39.54 26.42 -7.14
N ASP A 637 39.91 27.69 -6.95
CA ASP A 637 40.64 28.52 -7.92
C ASP A 637 39.94 28.73 -9.29
N GLN A 638 38.65 28.39 -9.40
CA GLN A 638 37.81 28.85 -10.51
C GLN A 638 37.67 30.38 -10.51
N GLY A 639 37.56 30.97 -11.71
CA GLY A 639 37.24 32.40 -11.85
C GLY A 639 35.85 32.77 -11.31
N SER A 640 35.55 34.06 -11.25
CA SER A 640 34.20 34.53 -10.92
C SER A 640 33.20 34.17 -12.03
N LYS A 641 32.14 33.43 -11.70
CA LYS A 641 31.06 33.05 -12.62
C LYS A 641 29.76 33.69 -12.15
N THR A 642 29.06 34.39 -13.02
CA THR A 642 27.67 34.78 -12.78
C THR A 642 26.75 33.61 -13.13
N LEU A 643 25.85 33.29 -12.21
CA LEU A 643 24.70 32.41 -12.38
C LEU A 643 23.43 33.24 -12.17
N TYR A 644 22.29 32.71 -12.57
CA TYR A 644 20.98 33.32 -12.33
C TYR A 644 20.10 32.33 -11.58
N PHE A 645 19.33 32.82 -10.60
CA PHE A 645 18.42 32.01 -9.81
C PHE A 645 16.98 32.53 -9.84
N GLN A 646 16.02 31.61 -9.74
CA GLN A 646 14.59 31.89 -9.61
C GLN A 646 14.02 31.01 -8.49
N LEU A 647 13.14 31.57 -7.66
CA LEU A 647 12.30 30.80 -6.75
C LEU A 647 10.93 30.58 -7.39
N ASN A 648 10.47 29.33 -7.44
CA ASN A 648 9.13 28.96 -7.87
C ASN A 648 8.37 28.40 -6.65
N LEU A 649 7.21 28.98 -6.33
CA LEU A 649 6.38 28.62 -5.19
C LEU A 649 5.04 28.03 -5.66
N GLY A 650 4.69 26.89 -5.08
CA GLY A 650 3.39 26.27 -5.20
C GLY A 650 2.86 25.74 -3.85
N THR A 651 1.73 25.08 -3.94
CA THR A 651 1.01 24.37 -2.87
C THR A 651 0.25 23.19 -3.49
N ASP A 652 -0.52 22.45 -2.71
CA ASP A 652 -1.35 21.37 -3.24
C ASP A 652 -2.59 21.92 -3.98
N LYS A 653 -2.99 21.27 -5.07
CA LYS A 653 -4.27 21.51 -5.74
C LYS A 653 -5.38 20.78 -4.99
N THR A 654 -6.46 21.49 -4.66
CA THR A 654 -7.66 20.91 -4.03
C THR A 654 -8.88 21.01 -4.92
N LYS A 655 -9.86 20.14 -4.68
CA LYS A 655 -11.17 20.13 -5.31
C LYS A 655 -12.16 19.36 -4.43
N ASP A 656 -13.40 19.83 -4.32
CA ASP A 656 -14.51 19.12 -3.67
C ASP A 656 -14.17 18.55 -2.27
N GLY A 657 -13.34 19.25 -1.48
CA GLY A 657 -12.89 18.83 -0.14
C GLY A 657 -11.73 17.84 -0.08
N HIS A 658 -11.07 17.57 -1.21
CA HIS A 658 -9.98 16.59 -1.35
C HIS A 658 -8.75 17.21 -2.02
N PHE A 659 -7.58 16.58 -1.86
CA PHE A 659 -6.38 16.86 -2.64
C PHE A 659 -6.43 16.14 -3.99
N GLU A 660 -6.22 16.85 -5.09
CA GLU A 660 -6.17 16.28 -6.45
C GLU A 660 -4.86 15.53 -6.73
N LEU A 661 -3.93 15.47 -5.76
CA LEU A 661 -2.55 14.96 -5.88
C LEU A 661 -1.79 15.60 -7.07
N GLN A 662 -2.08 16.88 -7.33
CA GLN A 662 -1.44 17.72 -8.34
C GLN A 662 -0.92 19.03 -7.73
N PRO A 663 0.12 19.65 -8.30
CA PRO A 663 0.62 20.95 -7.84
C PRO A 663 -0.30 22.11 -8.23
N LYS A 664 -0.32 23.16 -7.41
CA LYS A 664 -0.98 24.45 -7.67
C LYS A 664 0.08 25.56 -7.61
N ALA A 665 0.41 26.16 -8.74
CA ALA A 665 1.34 27.31 -8.77
C ALA A 665 0.74 28.51 -8.02
N LEU A 666 1.57 29.21 -7.23
CA LEU A 666 1.20 30.45 -6.54
C LEU A 666 1.96 31.64 -7.12
N GLN A 667 3.29 31.58 -7.15
CA GLN A 667 4.12 32.66 -7.68
C GLN A 667 5.50 32.15 -8.13
N SER A 668 6.19 32.94 -8.94
CA SER A 668 7.62 32.76 -9.23
C SER A 668 8.31 34.11 -9.14
N SER A 669 9.55 34.15 -8.67
CA SER A 669 10.36 35.37 -8.70
C SER A 669 10.82 35.68 -10.13
N GLU A 670 11.19 36.93 -10.37
CA GLU A 670 12.08 37.23 -11.49
C GLU A 670 13.42 36.49 -11.33
N TRP A 671 14.11 36.26 -12.45
CA TRP A 671 15.47 35.73 -12.45
C TRP A 671 16.44 36.77 -11.88
N GLN A 672 17.17 36.40 -10.83
CA GLN A 672 18.12 37.25 -10.11
C GLN A 672 19.56 36.79 -10.37
N ALA A 673 20.46 37.73 -10.68
CA ALA A 673 21.87 37.43 -10.91
C ALA A 673 22.64 37.29 -9.59
N ILE A 674 23.50 36.28 -9.50
CA ILE A 674 24.50 36.13 -8.44
C ILE A 674 25.87 35.84 -9.05
N THR A 675 26.90 36.57 -8.63
CA THR A 675 28.29 36.32 -9.04
C THR A 675 28.99 35.50 -7.96
N ILE A 676 29.32 34.25 -8.27
CA ILE A 676 30.00 33.33 -7.36
C ILE A 676 31.49 33.67 -7.33
N THR A 677 31.96 34.21 -6.21
CA THR A 677 33.36 34.64 -5.99
C THR A 677 34.10 33.78 -4.96
N ASN A 678 33.39 33.32 -3.93
CA ASN A 678 33.91 32.50 -2.83
C ASN A 678 33.70 30.99 -3.07
N ASP A 679 34.34 30.14 -2.26
CA ASP A 679 34.08 28.68 -2.21
C ASP A 679 32.62 28.36 -1.84
N VAL A 680 31.98 29.25 -1.06
CA VAL A 680 30.58 29.19 -0.64
C VAL A 680 30.00 30.60 -0.70
N GLU A 681 28.83 30.78 -1.32
CA GLU A 681 28.02 32.00 -1.25
C GLU A 681 26.64 31.67 -0.68
N GLU A 682 26.17 32.43 0.32
CA GLU A 682 24.81 32.27 0.88
C GLU A 682 23.81 33.16 0.12
N ILE A 683 22.61 32.64 -0.15
CA ILE A 683 21.47 33.38 -0.68
C ILE A 683 20.32 33.28 0.32
N GLN A 684 19.69 34.42 0.63
CA GLN A 684 18.46 34.51 1.41
C GLN A 684 17.35 35.09 0.54
N ILE A 685 16.32 34.30 0.26
CA ILE A 685 15.18 34.70 -0.59
C ILE A 685 13.96 34.89 0.30
N ALA A 686 13.54 36.15 0.49
CA ALA A 686 12.30 36.45 1.22
C ALA A 686 11.08 36.09 0.37
N VAL A 687 10.13 35.37 0.98
CA VAL A 687 8.88 34.94 0.36
C VAL A 687 7.70 35.55 1.13
N ASP A 688 6.74 36.09 0.39
CA ASP A 688 5.46 36.59 0.93
C ASP A 688 4.32 35.89 0.18
N ALA A 689 3.57 35.05 0.91
CA ALA A 689 2.42 34.30 0.42
C ALA A 689 1.09 34.82 1.01
N SER A 690 1.10 35.96 1.73
CA SER A 690 -0.06 36.49 2.46
C SER A 690 -1.28 36.74 1.57
N ALA A 691 -1.08 37.00 0.27
CA ALA A 691 -2.15 37.21 -0.70
C ALA A 691 -3.02 35.95 -0.93
N TYR A 692 -2.46 34.75 -0.73
CA TYR A 692 -3.14 33.47 -0.98
C TYR A 692 -3.77 32.88 0.30
N ALA A 693 -3.32 33.32 1.47
CA ALA A 693 -3.59 32.63 2.74
C ALA A 693 -5.08 32.50 3.11
N ALA A 694 -5.91 33.49 2.75
CA ALA A 694 -7.35 33.45 3.03
C ALA A 694 -8.08 32.36 2.24
N ASP A 695 -7.76 32.19 0.95
CA ASP A 695 -8.38 31.18 0.10
C ASP A 695 -7.78 29.78 0.37
N LEU A 696 -6.46 29.70 0.59
CA LEU A 696 -5.81 28.42 0.92
C LEU A 696 -6.25 27.87 2.29
N LEU A 697 -6.53 28.71 3.30
CA LEU A 697 -7.16 28.27 4.56
C LEU A 697 -8.63 27.85 4.39
N LYS A 698 -9.33 28.32 3.36
CA LYS A 698 -10.69 27.89 3.05
C LYS A 698 -10.70 26.54 2.33
N GLU A 699 -9.70 26.29 1.49
CA GLU A 699 -9.48 25.00 0.82
C GLU A 699 -8.90 23.93 1.77
N MET A 700 -7.96 24.31 2.64
CA MET A 700 -7.16 23.42 3.49
C MET A 700 -7.17 23.93 4.94
N PRO A 701 -8.23 23.64 5.72
CA PRO A 701 -8.53 24.35 6.98
C PRO A 701 -7.52 24.10 8.10
N ASN A 702 -6.82 22.96 8.09
CA ASN A 702 -5.82 22.61 9.09
C ASN A 702 -4.39 23.07 8.73
N GLY A 703 -4.24 23.85 7.65
CA GLY A 703 -2.96 24.29 7.11
C GLY A 703 -2.53 23.51 5.86
N TYR A 704 -1.49 24.01 5.19
CA TYR A 704 -1.08 23.57 3.84
C TYR A 704 0.42 23.74 3.63
N PHE A 705 1.00 23.00 2.68
CA PHE A 705 2.39 23.19 2.29
C PHE A 705 2.58 24.43 1.42
N LEU A 706 3.65 25.18 1.66
CA LEU A 706 4.18 26.20 0.75
C LEU A 706 5.60 25.78 0.37
N GLU A 707 5.81 25.45 -0.90
CA GLU A 707 6.95 24.65 -1.33
C GLU A 707 7.29 24.86 -2.80
N GLY A 708 8.39 24.25 -3.24
CA GLY A 708 8.83 24.28 -4.62
C GLY A 708 10.34 24.21 -4.72
N PHE A 709 10.91 25.01 -5.62
CA PHE A 709 12.33 24.94 -5.98
C PHE A 709 12.96 26.33 -6.04
N VAL A 710 14.23 26.41 -5.64
CA VAL A 710 15.12 27.47 -6.12
C VAL A 710 15.94 26.88 -7.26
N ARG A 711 15.69 27.35 -8.48
CA ARG A 711 16.27 26.87 -9.73
C ARG A 711 17.39 27.80 -10.19
N PHE A 712 18.40 27.25 -10.84
CA PHE A 712 19.57 27.97 -11.36
C PHE A 712 19.78 27.72 -12.85
N THR A 713 20.18 28.76 -13.58
CA THR A 713 20.72 28.66 -14.94
C THR A 713 22.00 29.49 -15.07
N ASP A 714 22.80 29.20 -16.10
CA ASP A 714 23.97 30.02 -16.48
C ASP A 714 23.70 30.94 -17.68
N ASN A 715 22.51 30.85 -18.29
CA ASN A 715 22.14 31.56 -19.51
C ASN A 715 20.62 31.86 -19.53
N LEU A 716 20.26 33.16 -19.48
CA LEU A 716 18.86 33.62 -19.45
C LEU A 716 18.11 33.49 -20.80
N ASP A 717 18.83 33.32 -21.92
CA ASP A 717 18.23 33.20 -23.25
C ASP A 717 17.68 31.79 -23.48
N ARG A 718 18.34 30.77 -22.91
CA ARG A 718 17.94 29.36 -22.96
C ARG A 718 17.11 28.93 -21.76
N GLN A 719 17.45 29.42 -20.56
CA GLN A 719 16.86 29.04 -19.27
C GLN A 719 16.93 27.54 -18.93
N ASP A 720 17.86 26.81 -19.58
CA ASP A 720 18.21 25.43 -19.26
C ASP A 720 18.57 25.32 -17.77
N GLU A 721 17.99 24.34 -17.07
CA GLU A 721 18.21 24.15 -15.63
C GLU A 721 19.58 23.52 -15.36
N LEU A 722 20.51 24.33 -14.87
CA LEU A 722 21.84 23.87 -14.45
C LEU A 722 21.75 23.09 -13.13
N MET A 723 21.00 23.62 -12.16
CA MET A 723 20.78 23.04 -10.84
C MET A 723 19.41 23.45 -10.29
N SER A 724 18.89 22.71 -9.31
CA SER A 724 17.82 23.18 -8.44
C SER A 724 17.96 22.62 -7.02
N ILE A 725 17.34 23.29 -6.04
CA ILE A 725 17.21 22.79 -4.67
C ILE A 725 15.74 22.86 -4.23
N PRO A 726 15.14 21.74 -3.78
CA PRO A 726 13.78 21.73 -3.28
C PRO A 726 13.69 22.38 -1.89
N PHE A 727 12.58 23.08 -1.63
CA PHE A 727 12.19 23.54 -0.31
C PHE A 727 10.72 23.22 -0.02
N SER A 728 10.38 22.99 1.24
CA SER A 728 8.98 22.86 1.69
C SER A 728 8.86 23.31 3.14
N GLY A 729 7.76 23.99 3.46
CA GLY A 729 7.36 24.37 4.81
C GLY A 729 5.85 24.23 4.97
N PHE A 730 5.41 23.91 6.17
CA PHE A 730 3.99 23.76 6.49
C PHE A 730 3.43 25.04 7.10
N ARG A 731 2.47 25.67 6.44
CA ARG A 731 1.75 26.86 6.93
C ARG A 731 0.68 26.40 7.92
N GLY A 732 1.08 26.17 9.17
CA GLY A 732 0.22 25.71 10.25
C GLY A 732 1.04 25.14 11.41
N ASP A 733 0.52 24.11 12.08
CA ASP A 733 1.25 23.33 13.08
C ASP A 733 1.22 21.84 12.70
N PHE A 734 2.20 21.42 11.88
CA PHE A 734 2.27 20.05 11.33
C PHE A 734 2.33 18.99 12.43
N ALA A 735 3.02 19.27 13.53
CA ALA A 735 3.15 18.34 14.64
C ALA A 735 1.78 18.02 15.27
N ASN A 736 0.91 19.02 15.39
CA ASN A 736 -0.39 18.91 16.05
C ASN A 736 -1.60 18.76 15.11
N LEU A 737 -1.41 18.42 13.82
CA LEU A 737 -2.49 18.00 12.93
C LEU A 737 -3.27 16.81 13.50
N PRO A 738 -4.61 16.74 13.32
CA PRO A 738 -5.43 15.62 13.78
C PRO A 738 -4.88 14.27 13.30
N ALA A 739 -4.67 13.35 14.24
CA ALA A 739 -4.08 12.05 13.94
C ALA A 739 -5.08 10.90 13.81
N LEU A 740 -6.29 11.08 14.34
CA LEU A 740 -7.39 10.12 14.34
C LEU A 740 -8.51 10.66 13.43
N ASP A 741 -9.15 9.78 12.67
CA ASP A 741 -10.37 10.12 11.92
C ASP A 741 -11.55 10.33 12.88
N THR A 742 -12.47 11.22 12.51
CA THR A 742 -13.56 11.66 13.39
C THR A 742 -14.44 10.45 13.78
N PRO A 743 -14.80 10.28 15.07
CA PRO A 743 -15.70 9.20 15.47
C PRO A 743 -17.01 9.22 14.68
N ILE A 744 -17.50 8.05 14.29
CA ILE A 744 -18.65 7.93 13.36
C ILE A 744 -19.94 8.59 13.90
N TYR A 745 -20.04 8.73 15.23
CA TYR A 745 -21.06 9.46 15.97
C TYR A 745 -21.13 10.97 15.68
N ASP A 746 -20.13 11.54 15.02
CA ASP A 746 -20.11 12.91 14.47
C ASP A 746 -20.50 12.96 12.99
N THR A 747 -20.28 11.88 12.25
CA THR A 747 -20.18 11.93 10.78
C THR A 747 -21.13 11.01 10.02
N LEU A 748 -22.14 10.41 10.66
CA LEU A 748 -23.10 9.45 10.06
C LEU A 748 -23.51 9.74 8.59
N GLU A 749 -23.89 10.99 8.25
CA GLU A 749 -24.29 11.38 6.90
C GLU A 749 -23.10 11.51 5.91
N ALA A 750 -21.94 11.92 6.40
CA ALA A 750 -20.71 12.13 5.63
C ALA A 750 -19.86 10.85 5.47
N GLY A 751 -19.99 9.91 6.40
CA GLY A 751 -19.14 8.73 6.53
C GLY A 751 -17.87 8.96 7.36
N ALA A 752 -17.12 7.87 7.57
CA ALA A 752 -15.71 7.92 7.89
C ALA A 752 -14.87 8.18 6.63
N PHE A 753 -13.55 8.35 6.77
CA PHE A 753 -12.64 8.58 5.64
C PHE A 753 -12.71 7.46 4.58
N TYR A 754 -12.72 6.20 5.02
CA TYR A 754 -12.73 5.01 4.16
C TYR A 754 -14.14 4.50 3.77
N GLN A 755 -15.19 4.90 4.48
CA GLN A 755 -16.54 4.35 4.28
C GLN A 755 -17.62 5.41 4.44
N LYS A 756 -18.49 5.53 3.44
CA LYS A 756 -19.78 6.18 3.60
C LYS A 756 -20.79 5.15 4.12
N LEU A 757 -21.57 5.52 5.13
CA LEU A 757 -22.66 4.66 5.61
C LEU A 757 -23.82 4.65 4.62
N GLU A 758 -24.43 3.48 4.46
CA GLU A 758 -25.73 3.37 3.80
C GLU A 758 -26.84 3.76 4.76
N LYS A 759 -27.92 4.32 4.21
CA LYS A 759 -29.10 4.71 4.97
C LYS A 759 -30.19 3.67 4.74
N ASP A 760 -30.73 3.14 5.82
CA ASP A 760 -31.85 2.20 5.78
C ASP A 760 -33.15 2.98 5.48
N ASP A 761 -33.85 2.56 4.43
CA ASP A 761 -35.05 3.25 3.92
C ASP A 761 -36.30 3.03 4.80
N GLU A 762 -36.33 1.96 5.60
CA GLU A 762 -37.48 1.61 6.45
C GLU A 762 -37.46 2.37 7.79
N THR A 763 -36.32 2.34 8.49
CA THR A 763 -36.11 3.01 9.77
C THR A 763 -35.66 4.46 9.65
N GLY A 764 -35.07 4.83 8.50
CA GLY A 764 -34.41 6.12 8.31
C GLY A 764 -33.10 6.29 9.11
N LYS A 765 -32.56 5.21 9.67
CA LYS A 765 -31.27 5.15 10.39
C LYS A 765 -30.12 4.81 9.42
N TYR A 766 -28.88 4.77 9.92
CA TYR A 766 -27.72 4.37 9.12
C TYR A 766 -27.28 2.95 9.48
N LEU A 767 -26.96 2.12 8.48
CA LEU A 767 -26.42 0.76 8.67
C LEU A 767 -24.97 0.85 9.20
N LEU A 768 -24.67 0.10 10.27
CA LEU A 768 -23.39 0.12 10.96
C LEU A 768 -23.10 -1.20 11.70
N SER A 769 -23.07 -2.32 10.97
CA SER A 769 -22.61 -3.63 11.47
C SER A 769 -21.11 -3.59 11.77
N GLU A 770 -20.68 -4.10 12.94
CA GLU A 770 -19.26 -4.06 13.34
C GLU A 770 -18.33 -4.73 12.31
N LYS A 771 -18.75 -5.92 11.85
CA LYS A 771 -18.14 -6.77 10.82
C LYS A 771 -17.72 -6.03 9.54
N ASP A 772 -18.52 -5.05 9.12
CA ASP A 772 -18.37 -4.34 7.83
C ASP A 772 -17.96 -2.86 8.02
N SER A 773 -17.83 -2.39 9.25
CA SER A 773 -17.68 -0.96 9.57
C SER A 773 -16.23 -0.51 9.75
N LYS A 774 -15.70 0.12 8.69
CA LYS A 774 -14.39 0.79 8.62
C LYS A 774 -14.49 2.18 9.25
N VAL A 775 -14.56 2.23 10.58
CA VAL A 775 -14.87 3.45 11.36
C VAL A 775 -14.05 3.60 12.65
N THR A 776 -13.84 4.85 13.08
CA THR A 776 -13.46 5.17 14.47
C THR A 776 -14.69 5.09 15.37
N ALA A 777 -14.68 4.23 16.39
CA ALA A 777 -15.82 3.93 17.25
C ALA A 777 -15.41 3.31 18.60
N LEU A 778 -16.38 3.11 19.48
CA LEU A 778 -16.27 2.20 20.61
C LEU A 778 -16.94 0.86 20.27
N VAL A 779 -16.27 -0.24 20.61
CA VAL A 779 -16.71 -1.62 20.38
C VAL A 779 -17.00 -2.28 21.73
N SER A 780 -17.95 -3.20 21.75
CA SER A 780 -18.28 -4.08 22.87
C SER A 780 -18.71 -5.46 22.35
N VAL A 781 -19.03 -6.39 23.23
CA VAL A 781 -19.54 -7.72 22.90
C VAL A 781 -21.04 -7.77 23.22
N ALA A 782 -21.82 -8.39 22.33
CA ALA A 782 -23.22 -8.72 22.57
C ALA A 782 -23.36 -10.25 22.63
N THR A 783 -23.55 -10.77 23.84
CA THR A 783 -23.76 -12.17 24.15
C THR A 783 -25.27 -12.43 24.29
N PRO A 784 -25.90 -13.32 23.51
CA PRO A 784 -27.32 -13.65 23.65
C PRO A 784 -27.67 -14.22 25.04
N TYR A 785 -28.95 -14.25 25.41
CA TYR A 785 -29.35 -14.45 26.82
C TYR A 785 -28.91 -15.81 27.41
N PHE A 786 -29.09 -16.92 26.68
CA PHE A 786 -28.79 -18.23 27.25
C PHE A 786 -27.29 -18.45 27.36
N LEU A 787 -26.53 -18.14 26.29
CA LEU A 787 -25.06 -18.10 26.34
C LEU A 787 -24.54 -17.17 27.44
N ALA A 788 -25.19 -16.03 27.70
CA ALA A 788 -24.82 -15.14 28.79
C ALA A 788 -25.03 -15.77 30.18
N GLN A 789 -26.02 -16.66 30.35
CA GLN A 789 -26.13 -17.44 31.60
C GLN A 789 -25.05 -18.52 31.71
N GLU A 790 -24.73 -19.21 30.61
CA GLU A 790 -23.68 -20.23 30.54
C GLU A 790 -22.30 -19.63 30.84
N THR A 791 -21.95 -18.52 30.18
CA THR A 791 -20.74 -17.71 30.46
C THR A 791 -20.65 -17.30 31.93
N LYS A 792 -21.78 -16.85 32.52
CA LYS A 792 -21.84 -16.44 33.93
C LYS A 792 -21.73 -17.59 34.93
N ALA A 793 -22.12 -18.80 34.54
CA ALA A 793 -21.91 -20.02 35.31
C ALA A 793 -20.48 -20.58 35.18
N GLY A 794 -19.77 -20.20 34.10
CA GLY A 794 -18.49 -20.81 33.71
C GLY A 794 -18.66 -22.11 32.91
N GLU A 795 -19.84 -22.31 32.31
CA GLU A 795 -20.29 -23.56 31.67
C GLU A 795 -20.38 -23.42 30.14
N ILE A 796 -19.43 -22.69 29.53
CA ILE A 796 -19.44 -22.36 28.09
C ILE A 796 -19.43 -23.62 27.21
N ASN A 797 -20.48 -23.80 26.41
CA ASN A 797 -20.55 -24.84 25.39
C ASN A 797 -19.97 -24.35 24.05
N GLU A 798 -18.82 -24.86 23.63
CA GLU A 798 -18.19 -24.52 22.34
C GLU A 798 -19.00 -24.96 21.10
N LEU A 799 -20.05 -25.78 21.29
CA LEU A 799 -21.01 -26.22 20.27
C LEU A 799 -22.44 -25.67 20.53
N GLY A 800 -22.58 -24.58 21.29
CA GLY A 800 -23.86 -23.96 21.62
C GLY A 800 -24.61 -23.38 20.40
N ALA A 801 -25.92 -23.21 20.53
CA ALA A 801 -26.79 -22.67 19.46
C ALA A 801 -26.69 -21.15 19.28
N GLU A 802 -25.94 -20.47 20.15
CA GLU A 802 -25.75 -19.02 20.17
C GLU A 802 -24.25 -18.68 20.11
N ALA A 803 -23.90 -17.52 19.57
CA ALA A 803 -22.52 -17.05 19.49
C ALA A 803 -22.40 -15.59 19.93
N GLU A 804 -21.25 -15.24 20.54
CA GLU A 804 -20.90 -13.86 20.83
C GLU A 804 -20.62 -13.08 19.54
N ARG A 805 -21.10 -11.82 19.47
CA ARG A 805 -20.79 -10.92 18.37
C ARG A 805 -20.24 -9.58 18.86
N ASN A 806 -19.22 -9.06 18.18
CA ASN A 806 -18.78 -7.68 18.40
C ASN A 806 -19.86 -6.72 17.90
N ILE A 807 -20.12 -5.65 18.65
CA ILE A 807 -21.06 -4.57 18.30
C ILE A 807 -20.38 -3.20 18.46
N ILE A 808 -20.80 -2.23 17.66
CA ILE A 808 -20.44 -0.82 17.88
C ILE A 808 -21.40 -0.24 18.93
N LEU A 809 -20.87 0.30 20.03
CA LEU A 809 -21.70 0.89 21.08
C LEU A 809 -22.49 2.09 20.52
N GLY A 810 -23.79 2.12 20.85
CA GLY A 810 -24.76 3.08 20.31
C GLY A 810 -25.56 2.59 19.10
N THR A 811 -25.36 1.35 18.64
CA THR A 811 -26.22 0.72 17.63
C THR A 811 -27.43 -0.02 18.25
N GLU A 812 -28.45 -0.25 17.43
CA GLU A 812 -29.62 -1.09 17.69
C GLU A 812 -29.64 -2.24 16.67
N ALA A 813 -29.98 -3.46 17.10
CA ALA A 813 -30.04 -4.63 16.22
C ALA A 813 -31.40 -4.75 15.49
N LEU A 814 -31.36 -4.97 14.17
CA LEU A 814 -32.49 -5.40 13.33
C LEU A 814 -32.38 -6.90 12.99
N GLU A 815 -33.41 -7.42 12.34
CA GLU A 815 -33.41 -8.79 11.80
C GLU A 815 -32.31 -9.01 10.74
N GLY A 816 -31.57 -10.11 10.88
CA GLY A 816 -30.54 -10.57 9.95
C GLY A 816 -29.16 -9.92 10.11
N GLU A 817 -28.59 -9.92 11.32
CA GLU A 817 -27.26 -9.34 11.67
C GLU A 817 -27.08 -7.82 11.40
N ARG A 818 -28.13 -7.10 10.98
CA ARG A 818 -28.04 -5.68 10.61
C ARG A 818 -28.16 -4.76 11.83
N ASP A 819 -27.05 -4.22 12.28
CA ASP A 819 -27.04 -3.13 13.27
C ASP A 819 -27.27 -1.77 12.59
N VAL A 820 -28.06 -0.89 13.24
CA VAL A 820 -28.33 0.48 12.78
C VAL A 820 -28.07 1.53 13.87
N ILE A 821 -27.76 2.75 13.46
CA ILE A 821 -27.53 3.90 14.36
C ILE A 821 -28.28 5.15 13.90
N ALA A 822 -28.80 5.90 14.88
CA ALA A 822 -29.43 7.20 14.68
C ALA A 822 -28.52 8.35 15.19
N PRO A 823 -28.68 9.59 14.70
CA PRO A 823 -27.97 10.75 15.26
C PRO A 823 -28.25 10.94 16.76
N MET A 824 -27.25 10.72 17.59
CA MET A 824 -27.36 10.82 19.05
C MET A 824 -27.35 12.28 19.51
N ALA A 825 -28.32 12.69 20.34
CA ALA A 825 -28.35 14.03 20.93
C ALA A 825 -27.28 14.22 22.01
N GLU A 826 -26.99 13.17 22.79
CA GLU A 826 -25.87 13.09 23.73
C GLU A 826 -25.14 11.75 23.51
N ARG A 827 -23.80 11.79 23.47
CA ARG A 827 -22.97 10.59 23.20
C ARG A 827 -22.60 9.88 24.49
N ILE A 828 -23.63 9.34 25.13
CA ILE A 828 -23.50 8.46 26.29
C ILE A 828 -23.69 7.03 25.78
N PHE A 829 -22.65 6.22 25.95
CA PHE A 829 -22.63 4.78 25.65
C PHE A 829 -22.82 4.01 26.96
N GLN A 830 -23.36 2.80 26.88
CA GLN A 830 -23.76 2.03 28.06
C GLN A 830 -23.05 0.68 28.11
N ILE A 831 -22.65 0.28 29.32
CA ILE A 831 -22.08 -1.05 29.62
C ILE A 831 -22.62 -1.56 30.96
N SER A 832 -22.66 -2.90 31.09
CA SER A 832 -23.12 -3.61 32.28
C SER A 832 -22.06 -4.63 32.73
N PRO A 833 -20.92 -4.20 33.31
CA PRO A 833 -19.86 -5.08 33.81
C PRO A 833 -20.36 -5.94 34.98
N ASN A 834 -20.89 -7.11 34.66
CA ASN A 834 -21.64 -8.00 35.54
C ASN A 834 -21.25 -9.49 35.38
N GLY A 835 -20.37 -9.80 34.42
CA GLY A 835 -19.76 -11.12 34.23
C GLY A 835 -20.58 -12.10 33.39
N ASP A 836 -21.39 -11.61 32.47
CA ASP A 836 -22.23 -12.43 31.57
C ASP A 836 -21.83 -12.31 30.08
N GLY A 837 -20.71 -11.63 29.79
CA GLY A 837 -20.20 -11.35 28.45
C GLY A 837 -20.93 -10.19 27.74
N HIS A 838 -22.21 -9.96 28.06
CA HIS A 838 -23.04 -9.02 27.34
C HIS A 838 -22.80 -7.58 27.79
N LYS A 839 -22.19 -6.79 26.91
CA LYS A 839 -21.80 -5.38 27.15
C LYS A 839 -20.98 -5.21 28.44
N ASP A 840 -20.24 -6.24 28.85
CA ASP A 840 -19.36 -6.24 30.04
C ASP A 840 -18.21 -5.24 29.93
N SER A 841 -17.84 -4.81 28.71
CA SER A 841 -16.62 -4.02 28.47
C SER A 841 -16.72 -3.06 27.29
N VAL A 842 -15.80 -2.11 27.22
CA VAL A 842 -15.64 -1.14 26.14
C VAL A 842 -14.21 -1.15 25.60
N LEU A 843 -14.08 -1.18 24.28
CA LEU A 843 -12.83 -1.28 23.53
C LEU A 843 -12.76 -0.16 22.49
N PHE A 844 -11.59 0.44 22.29
CA PHE A 844 -11.42 1.46 21.25
C PHE A 844 -11.07 0.86 19.88
N GLN A 845 -11.82 1.25 18.85
CA GLN A 845 -11.46 1.06 17.45
C GLN A 845 -11.18 2.42 16.78
N GLY A 846 -10.06 2.53 16.06
CA GLY A 846 -9.64 3.80 15.45
C GLY A 846 -9.07 3.67 14.04
N ILE A 847 -9.41 4.64 13.19
CA ILE A 847 -8.68 4.92 11.94
C ILE A 847 -7.66 6.03 12.22
N PHE A 848 -6.39 5.66 12.37
CA PHE A 848 -5.32 6.65 12.45
C PHE A 848 -4.93 7.14 11.06
N LEU A 849 -5.09 8.45 10.85
CA LEU A 849 -4.70 9.21 9.66
C LEU A 849 -3.20 9.56 9.68
N ARG A 850 -2.58 9.55 10.87
CA ARG A 850 -1.17 9.88 11.10
C ARG A 850 -0.50 8.82 11.99
N ASN A 851 0.82 8.69 11.90
CA ASN A 851 1.56 7.81 12.80
C ASN A 851 1.50 8.37 14.23
N VAL A 852 1.18 7.50 15.18
CA VAL A 852 1.07 7.84 16.60
C VAL A 852 1.75 6.80 17.49
N LYS A 853 2.13 7.27 18.66
CA LYS A 853 2.68 6.50 19.78
C LYS A 853 1.88 6.83 21.03
N ASP A 854 2.21 6.15 22.12
CA ASP A 854 1.64 6.41 23.45
C ASP A 854 0.10 6.28 23.46
N ILE A 855 -0.45 5.39 22.62
CA ILE A 855 -1.89 5.10 22.51
C ILE A 855 -2.32 4.34 23.77
N LYS A 856 -3.19 4.94 24.57
CA LYS A 856 -3.78 4.31 25.76
C LYS A 856 -5.18 4.83 26.06
N ALA A 857 -5.95 4.06 26.80
CA ALA A 857 -7.18 4.51 27.42
C ALA A 857 -6.96 4.92 28.89
N GLN A 858 -7.77 5.87 29.35
CA GLN A 858 -7.93 6.30 30.74
C GLN A 858 -9.42 6.33 31.06
N VAL A 859 -9.81 5.89 32.25
CA VAL A 859 -11.17 6.05 32.77
C VAL A 859 -11.13 7.10 33.86
N LEU A 860 -11.96 8.13 33.71
CA LEU A 860 -12.13 9.16 34.72
C LEU A 860 -13.53 9.07 35.34
N ASP A 861 -13.64 9.29 36.64
CA ASP A 861 -14.93 9.45 37.31
C ASP A 861 -15.62 10.77 36.91
N LYS A 862 -16.84 10.97 37.42
CA LYS A 862 -17.66 12.19 37.23
C LYS A 862 -16.97 13.48 37.70
N ASP A 863 -16.04 13.39 38.66
CA ASP A 863 -15.34 14.50 39.29
C ASP A 863 -13.98 14.78 38.61
N GLY A 864 -13.55 13.89 37.70
CA GLY A 864 -12.34 14.00 36.88
C GLY A 864 -11.11 13.27 37.43
N ASN A 865 -11.26 12.43 38.45
CA ASN A 865 -10.18 11.62 39.00
C ASN A 865 -9.91 10.40 38.13
N LEU A 866 -8.65 9.97 38.02
CA LEU A 866 -8.27 8.74 37.30
C LEU A 866 -8.68 7.51 38.11
N VAL A 867 -9.39 6.58 37.47
CA VAL A 867 -9.92 5.34 38.04
C VAL A 867 -9.18 4.12 37.50
N TRP A 868 -8.86 4.13 36.21
CA TRP A 868 -8.13 3.07 35.51
C TRP A 868 -7.32 3.67 34.35
N GLU A 869 -6.17 3.07 34.01
CA GLU A 869 -5.33 3.43 32.86
C GLU A 869 -4.74 2.18 32.20
N SER A 870 -4.76 2.13 30.86
CA SER A 870 -4.17 1.03 30.11
C SER A 870 -2.65 1.16 29.89
N SER A 871 -2.03 0.04 29.53
CA SER A 871 -0.72 0.04 28.87
C SER A 871 -0.73 0.82 27.55
N THR A 872 0.44 1.28 27.09
CA THR A 872 0.62 2.06 25.87
C THR A 872 1.06 1.22 24.68
N VAL A 873 0.53 1.52 23.49
CA VAL A 873 0.99 0.98 22.20
C VAL A 873 1.26 2.10 21.17
N ALA A 874 1.74 1.73 19.99
CA ALA A 874 2.00 2.65 18.87
C ALA A 874 1.48 2.07 17.56
N THR A 875 1.11 2.93 16.60
CA THR A 875 0.68 2.50 15.27
C THR A 875 1.10 3.49 14.17
N ARG A 876 1.19 2.97 12.95
CA ARG A 876 1.32 3.78 11.74
C ARG A 876 -0.07 4.21 11.28
N LYS A 877 -0.14 5.26 10.47
CA LYS A 877 -1.38 5.59 9.76
C LYS A 877 -1.87 4.40 8.92
N TYR A 878 -3.18 4.26 8.78
CA TYR A 878 -3.79 3.31 7.84
C TYR A 878 -3.99 4.03 6.51
N PHE A 879 -3.31 3.54 5.46
CA PHE A 879 -3.06 4.32 4.24
C PHE A 879 -3.75 3.81 2.97
N GLN A 880 -4.22 2.55 2.93
CA GLN A 880 -4.84 1.94 1.75
C GLN A 880 -5.93 0.94 2.12
N ASP A 881 -6.96 0.86 1.27
CA ASP A 881 -8.08 -0.09 1.34
C ASP A 881 -8.11 -0.90 0.03
N LEU A 882 -7.22 -1.89 -0.10
CA LEU A 882 -6.96 -2.58 -1.37
C LEU A 882 -6.98 -4.12 -1.29
N ASP A 883 -6.90 -4.71 -0.09
CA ASP A 883 -6.96 -6.16 0.11
C ASP A 883 -7.20 -6.48 1.60
N GLU A 884 -7.64 -7.70 1.94
CA GLU A 884 -7.89 -8.13 3.33
C GLU A 884 -6.64 -8.03 4.23
N SER A 885 -5.45 -8.06 3.62
CA SER A 885 -4.16 -7.90 4.31
C SER A 885 -3.91 -6.47 4.83
N ALA A 886 -4.60 -5.45 4.28
CA ALA A 886 -4.41 -4.04 4.60
C ALA A 886 -5.48 -3.55 5.58
N LYS A 887 -5.27 -3.78 6.89
CA LYS A 887 -6.19 -3.26 7.93
C LYS A 887 -6.29 -1.73 7.87
N VAL A 888 -7.48 -1.22 7.54
CA VAL A 888 -7.81 0.22 7.43
C VAL A 888 -8.19 0.88 8.76
N MET A 889 -8.59 0.06 9.73
CA MET A 889 -8.82 0.42 11.13
C MET A 889 -8.14 -0.61 12.02
N HIS A 890 -8.10 -0.36 13.33
CA HIS A 890 -7.63 -1.34 14.30
C HIS A 890 -8.40 -1.24 15.60
N ARG A 891 -8.76 -2.39 16.17
CA ARG A 891 -9.18 -2.54 17.56
C ARG A 891 -7.92 -2.62 18.42
N PHE A 892 -7.85 -1.81 19.46
CA PHE A 892 -6.68 -1.67 20.31
C PHE A 892 -6.88 -2.45 21.60
N GLU A 893 -6.62 -3.76 21.59
CA GLU A 893 -6.96 -4.67 22.72
C GLU A 893 -6.42 -4.20 24.08
N ASN A 894 -5.29 -3.50 24.12
CA ASN A 894 -4.75 -2.90 25.34
C ASN A 894 -5.72 -1.88 25.98
N THR A 895 -6.63 -1.28 25.21
CA THR A 895 -7.60 -0.28 25.65
C THR A 895 -8.92 -0.85 26.16
N LYS A 896 -9.10 -2.19 26.16
CA LYS A 896 -10.31 -2.83 26.71
C LYS A 896 -10.45 -2.47 28.19
N TRP A 897 -11.59 -1.90 28.56
CA TRP A 897 -11.97 -1.64 29.95
C TRP A 897 -13.27 -2.37 30.26
N ASP A 898 -13.28 -3.11 31.37
CA ASP A 898 -14.29 -4.09 31.80
C ASP A 898 -14.96 -3.70 33.12
N GLY A 899 -14.98 -2.40 33.43
CA GLY A 899 -15.58 -1.89 34.66
C GLY A 899 -14.68 -2.01 35.91
N GLN A 900 -13.40 -2.35 35.79
CA GLN A 900 -12.47 -2.41 36.93
C GLN A 900 -11.70 -1.10 37.19
N THR A 901 -11.20 -0.90 38.41
CA THR A 901 -10.19 0.12 38.75
C THR A 901 -8.78 -0.34 38.39
N SER A 902 -7.76 0.50 38.58
CA SER A 902 -6.34 0.09 38.53
C SER A 902 -5.88 -0.78 39.71
N ASP A 903 -6.75 -1.07 40.68
CA ASP A 903 -6.51 -1.96 41.82
C ASP A 903 -7.45 -3.21 41.77
N ASP A 904 -7.96 -3.54 40.57
CA ASP A 904 -8.84 -4.69 40.25
C ASP A 904 -10.18 -4.71 41.05
N GLU A 905 -10.67 -3.56 41.52
CA GLU A 905 -12.00 -3.41 42.14
C GLU A 905 -13.07 -3.04 41.10
N THR A 906 -14.28 -3.59 41.19
CA THR A 906 -15.41 -3.17 40.31
C THR A 906 -15.85 -1.74 40.60
N VAL A 907 -16.03 -0.91 39.56
CA VAL A 907 -16.53 0.46 39.72
C VAL A 907 -18.03 0.50 40.03
N THR A 908 -18.46 1.56 40.72
CA THR A 908 -19.88 1.78 41.05
C THR A 908 -20.71 2.21 39.84
N ASP A 909 -21.98 1.77 39.75
CA ASP A 909 -22.98 2.34 38.84
C ASP A 909 -22.92 3.87 38.76
N GLY A 910 -22.76 4.44 37.56
CA GLY A 910 -22.56 5.86 37.35
C GLY A 910 -21.95 6.27 36.01
N LEU A 911 -21.77 7.58 35.80
CA LEU A 911 -21.23 8.14 34.56
C LEU A 911 -19.72 8.38 34.64
N TYR A 912 -18.99 7.79 33.71
CA TYR A 912 -17.55 7.87 33.55
C TYR A 912 -17.15 8.57 32.24
N THR A 913 -15.89 8.98 32.15
CA THR A 913 -15.26 9.45 30.90
C THR A 913 -14.22 8.42 30.47
N TYR A 914 -14.52 7.68 29.40
CA TYR A 914 -13.54 6.83 28.73
C TYR A 914 -12.77 7.71 27.75
N ARG A 915 -11.50 7.94 28.06
CA ARG A 915 -10.59 8.85 27.33
C ARG A 915 -9.54 8.04 26.60
N VAL A 916 -9.45 8.20 25.29
CA VAL A 916 -8.33 7.69 24.49
C VAL A 916 -7.31 8.81 24.30
N LEU A 917 -6.06 8.56 24.69
CA LEU A 917 -4.93 9.46 24.43
C LEU A 917 -4.01 8.83 23.39
N TYR A 918 -3.41 9.67 22.54
CA TYR A 918 -2.45 9.27 21.51
C TYR A 918 -1.60 10.47 21.11
N THR A 919 -0.31 10.26 20.82
CA THR A 919 0.63 11.35 20.48
C THR A 919 1.19 11.13 19.07
N PRO A 920 1.05 12.09 18.12
CA PRO A 920 1.72 12.01 16.83
C PRO A 920 3.24 11.83 16.98
N VAL A 921 3.89 11.09 16.08
CA VAL A 921 5.34 10.83 16.19
C VAL A 921 6.22 12.05 15.89
N ALA A 922 5.66 13.07 15.23
CA ALA A 922 6.36 14.30 14.86
C ALA A 922 6.92 15.09 16.07
N GLU A 923 8.07 15.74 15.87
CA GLU A 923 8.76 16.43 16.97
C GLU A 923 7.93 17.61 17.52
N GLY A 924 7.83 17.69 18.85
CA GLY A 924 7.03 18.72 19.53
C GLY A 924 5.51 18.51 19.49
N ALA A 925 5.03 17.37 18.96
CA ALA A 925 3.61 17.01 19.03
C ALA A 925 3.14 16.84 20.48
N LYS A 926 1.88 17.22 20.73
CA LYS A 926 1.18 17.05 22.00
C LYS A 926 0.32 15.78 21.94
N ALA A 927 0.06 15.19 23.10
CA ALA A 927 -0.98 14.18 23.22
C ALA A 927 -2.32 14.79 22.78
N GLN A 928 -2.97 14.14 21.83
CA GLN A 928 -4.35 14.37 21.43
C GLN A 928 -5.26 13.48 22.29
N ILE A 929 -6.51 13.89 22.44
CA ILE A 929 -7.48 13.30 23.36
C ILE A 929 -8.81 13.14 22.61
N GLN A 930 -9.36 11.94 22.66
CA GLN A 930 -10.75 11.67 22.30
C GLN A 930 -11.49 11.18 23.57
N ASP A 931 -12.42 11.99 24.07
CA ASP A 931 -13.28 11.62 25.19
C ASP A 931 -14.59 11.01 24.67
N PHE A 932 -15.04 9.97 25.35
CA PHE A 932 -16.37 9.37 25.23
C PHE A 932 -17.02 9.33 26.62
N LYS A 933 -18.36 9.38 26.70
CA LYS A 933 -19.08 9.20 27.96
C LYS A 933 -19.62 7.78 28.04
N VAL A 934 -19.27 7.09 29.12
CA VAL A 934 -19.66 5.69 29.34
C VAL A 934 -20.41 5.63 30.66
N GLU A 935 -21.65 5.16 30.63
CA GLU A 935 -22.51 5.00 31.79
C GLU A 935 -22.52 3.52 32.17
N VAL A 936 -22.03 3.23 33.38
CA VAL A 936 -21.98 1.89 33.97
C VAL A 936 -23.26 1.67 34.75
N LYS A 937 -23.92 0.53 34.52
CA LYS A 937 -25.06 0.09 35.33
C LYS A 937 -25.13 -1.44 35.42
N THR A 938 -25.17 -1.96 36.64
CA THR A 938 -25.21 -3.40 36.95
C THR A 938 -26.53 -3.87 37.59
N SER A 939 -27.45 -2.93 37.85
CA SER A 939 -28.76 -3.25 38.45
C SER A 939 -29.79 -3.74 37.43
N LEU A 940 -30.29 -4.96 37.65
CA LEU A 940 -31.28 -5.67 36.83
C LEU A 940 -32.53 -4.81 36.50
N PRO A 941 -33.13 -4.93 35.29
CA PRO A 941 -34.41 -4.29 34.97
C PRO A 941 -35.59 -4.81 35.81
N GLU A 942 -36.66 -4.01 35.94
CA GLU A 942 -37.91 -4.46 36.56
C GLU A 942 -38.71 -5.36 35.62
N LEU A 943 -39.18 -6.50 36.14
CA LEU A 943 -40.08 -7.42 35.45
C LEU A 943 -41.56 -7.04 35.65
N PRO A 944 -42.47 -7.42 34.73
CA PRO A 944 -43.92 -7.29 34.93
C PRO A 944 -44.38 -8.05 36.17
N LYS A 945 -45.37 -7.48 36.87
CA LYS A 945 -45.94 -8.02 38.12
C LYS A 945 -47.16 -8.91 37.88
N GLU A 946 -47.79 -8.78 36.72
CA GLU A 946 -48.95 -9.56 36.28
C GLU A 946 -48.80 -9.87 34.78
N ALA A 947 -49.18 -11.08 34.39
CA ALA A 947 -49.25 -11.53 33.00
C ALA A 947 -50.51 -12.39 32.78
N SER A 948 -50.83 -12.67 31.52
CA SER A 948 -51.93 -13.55 31.13
C SER A 948 -51.55 -14.40 29.92
N TYR A 949 -52.16 -15.57 29.80
CA TYR A 949 -51.98 -16.50 28.70
C TYR A 949 -53.32 -17.07 28.23
N ASP A 950 -53.52 -17.12 26.91
CA ASP A 950 -54.62 -17.82 26.25
C ASP A 950 -54.07 -19.03 25.48
N ALA A 951 -54.36 -20.23 25.98
CA ALA A 951 -53.90 -21.49 25.39
C ALA A 951 -54.63 -21.90 24.10
N GLU A 952 -55.80 -21.31 23.79
CA GLU A 952 -56.46 -21.56 22.50
C GLU A 952 -55.69 -20.84 21.38
N THR A 953 -55.39 -19.55 21.57
CA THR A 953 -54.70 -18.71 20.58
C THR A 953 -53.17 -18.75 20.64
N GLY A 954 -52.58 -19.15 21.78
CA GLY A 954 -51.14 -19.07 22.03
C GLY A 954 -50.66 -17.69 22.49
N LYS A 955 -51.57 -16.74 22.72
CA LYS A 955 -51.21 -15.35 23.03
C LYS A 955 -50.87 -15.17 24.52
N PHE A 956 -49.62 -14.84 24.82
CA PHE A 956 -49.17 -14.33 26.12
C PHE A 956 -49.22 -12.80 26.12
N SER A 957 -49.46 -12.15 27.26
CA SER A 957 -49.56 -10.68 27.34
C SER A 957 -49.21 -10.14 28.72
N ILE A 958 -48.49 -9.01 28.75
CA ILE A 958 -48.01 -8.33 29.97
C ILE A 958 -48.52 -6.88 30.02
N ASP A 959 -48.69 -6.31 31.22
CA ASP A 959 -49.08 -4.91 31.37
C ASP A 959 -47.90 -3.96 31.09
N VAL A 960 -47.76 -3.55 29.83
CA VAL A 960 -46.75 -2.58 29.39
C VAL A 960 -46.95 -1.17 29.94
N SER A 961 -48.11 -0.84 30.56
CA SER A 961 -48.36 0.51 31.08
C SER A 961 -47.60 0.85 32.37
N GLN A 962 -46.97 -0.15 33.00
CA GLN A 962 -46.19 -0.01 34.23
C GLN A 962 -44.69 -0.34 34.07
N LEU A 963 -44.22 -0.61 32.85
CA LEU A 963 -42.83 -1.04 32.60
C LEU A 963 -41.87 0.15 32.41
N PRO A 964 -40.56 -0.02 32.70
CA PRO A 964 -39.59 1.06 32.51
C PRO A 964 -39.36 1.37 31.02
N GLU A 965 -39.24 2.67 30.69
CA GLU A 965 -38.87 3.12 29.35
C GLU A 965 -37.44 2.68 29.00
N GLY A 966 -37.24 2.08 27.82
CA GLY A 966 -35.92 1.60 27.37
C GLY A 966 -35.55 0.18 27.83
N VAL A 967 -36.52 -0.64 28.22
CA VAL A 967 -36.35 -2.09 28.44
C VAL A 967 -37.03 -2.86 27.29
N ARG A 968 -36.29 -3.75 26.64
CA ARG A 968 -36.77 -4.71 25.64
C ARG A 968 -37.29 -5.96 26.34
N PHE A 969 -38.41 -6.50 25.89
CA PHE A 969 -38.96 -7.77 26.35
C PHE A 969 -39.06 -8.77 25.19
N GLN A 970 -38.68 -10.03 25.44
CA GLN A 970 -38.81 -11.15 24.52
C GLN A 970 -39.02 -12.44 25.32
N ILE A 971 -39.68 -13.44 24.74
CA ILE A 971 -39.74 -14.79 25.34
C ILE A 971 -38.64 -15.64 24.71
N GLY A 972 -37.75 -16.17 25.53
CA GLY A 972 -36.78 -17.18 25.12
C GLY A 972 -37.31 -18.59 25.36
N TYR A 973 -36.99 -19.48 24.42
CA TYR A 973 -37.12 -20.94 24.54
C TYR A 973 -35.73 -21.53 24.33
N ASN A 974 -35.33 -22.47 25.20
CA ASN A 974 -34.12 -23.28 25.03
C ASN A 974 -34.48 -24.73 25.34
N THR A 975 -34.12 -25.66 24.45
CA THR A 975 -34.23 -27.10 24.68
C THR A 975 -33.08 -27.84 24.01
N GLU A 976 -32.70 -28.97 24.59
CA GLU A 976 -31.86 -29.98 23.94
C GLU A 976 -32.70 -30.95 23.11
N ILE A 977 -32.10 -31.50 22.05
CA ILE A 977 -32.57 -32.67 21.28
C ILE A 977 -31.37 -33.61 21.00
N PRO A 978 -31.54 -34.94 20.88
CA PRO A 978 -30.43 -35.84 20.55
C PRO A 978 -29.89 -35.60 19.14
N ALA A 979 -28.57 -35.50 18.99
CA ALA A 979 -27.90 -35.26 17.71
C ALA A 979 -27.82 -36.53 16.83
N GLU A 980 -27.84 -36.38 15.50
CA GLU A 980 -27.58 -37.48 14.56
C GLU A 980 -26.07 -37.73 14.39
N VAL A 981 -25.51 -38.64 15.19
CA VAL A 981 -24.08 -39.01 15.17
C VAL A 981 -23.77 -40.20 14.24
N GLU A 982 -22.57 -40.26 13.66
CA GLU A 982 -22.14 -41.40 12.83
C GLU A 982 -21.87 -42.67 13.67
N GLU A 983 -21.90 -43.85 13.03
CA GLU A 983 -21.78 -45.17 13.69
C GLU A 983 -20.37 -45.41 14.28
N GLY A 984 -20.14 -44.86 15.48
CA GLY A 984 -18.89 -44.98 16.23
C GLY A 984 -18.57 -43.81 17.15
N GLU A 985 -19.30 -42.69 17.06
CA GLU A 985 -19.13 -41.52 17.91
C GLU A 985 -20.01 -41.59 19.17
N GLU A 986 -19.68 -40.79 20.21
CA GLU A 986 -20.50 -40.74 21.43
C GLU A 986 -21.72 -39.82 21.22
N PRO A 987 -22.94 -40.24 21.62
CA PRO A 987 -24.14 -39.44 21.41
C PRO A 987 -24.16 -38.21 22.33
N TYR A 988 -24.32 -37.04 21.73
CA TYR A 988 -24.54 -35.76 22.40
C TYR A 988 -25.94 -35.20 22.06
N ASN A 989 -26.30 -34.08 22.67
CA ASN A 989 -27.51 -33.34 22.36
C ASN A 989 -27.16 -32.03 21.64
N ASP A 990 -27.85 -31.72 20.55
CA ASP A 990 -27.87 -30.38 19.97
C ASP A 990 -28.77 -29.45 20.79
N GLN A 991 -28.34 -28.19 20.94
CA GLN A 991 -29.13 -27.15 21.58
C GLN A 991 -30.03 -26.46 20.55
N VAL A 992 -31.27 -26.13 20.93
CA VAL A 992 -32.23 -25.40 20.11
C VAL A 992 -32.74 -24.20 20.89
N VAL A 993 -32.30 -23.01 20.49
CA VAL A 993 -32.71 -21.73 21.05
C VAL A 993 -33.64 -20.99 20.09
N HIS A 994 -34.68 -20.36 20.62
CA HIS A 994 -35.62 -19.56 19.85
C HIS A 994 -36.12 -18.35 20.65
N TYR A 995 -36.33 -17.20 19.99
CA TYR A 995 -36.82 -15.98 20.61
C TYR A 995 -38.10 -15.47 19.94
N ILE A 996 -39.12 -15.22 20.76
CA ILE A 996 -40.41 -14.67 20.34
C ILE A 996 -40.44 -13.18 20.73
N PRO A 997 -40.47 -12.24 19.76
CA PRO A 997 -40.45 -10.80 20.04
C PRO A 997 -41.79 -10.30 20.60
N MET A 998 -41.76 -9.18 21.32
CA MET A 998 -42.97 -8.51 21.80
C MET A 998 -43.66 -7.71 20.68
N GLN A 999 -44.97 -7.93 20.52
CA GLN A 999 -45.85 -7.15 19.65
C GLN A 999 -46.14 -5.76 20.24
N ALA A 1000 -46.53 -4.82 19.37
CA ALA A 1000 -46.80 -3.42 19.75
C ALA A 1000 -47.97 -3.21 20.74
N ASP A 1001 -48.77 -4.23 21.05
CA ASP A 1001 -49.82 -4.23 22.06
C ASP A 1001 -49.37 -4.83 23.43
N GLY A 1002 -48.09 -5.19 23.59
CA GLY A 1002 -47.56 -5.81 24.81
C GLY A 1002 -47.76 -7.34 24.88
N SER A 1003 -47.99 -7.99 23.73
CA SER A 1003 -48.24 -9.41 23.64
C SER A 1003 -47.16 -10.20 22.90
N PHE A 1004 -47.25 -11.52 22.96
CA PHE A 1004 -46.33 -12.45 22.30
C PHE A 1004 -47.17 -13.63 21.78
N ASP A 1005 -46.98 -13.98 20.51
CA ASP A 1005 -47.69 -15.10 19.88
C ASP A 1005 -46.82 -16.36 20.02
N ILE A 1006 -47.06 -17.18 21.05
CA ILE A 1006 -46.29 -18.39 21.31
C ILE A 1006 -46.71 -19.48 20.31
N PRO A 1007 -45.80 -19.98 19.46
CA PRO A 1007 -46.13 -21.04 18.51
C PRO A 1007 -46.33 -22.37 19.25
N LYS A 1008 -47.18 -23.25 18.71
CA LYS A 1008 -47.40 -24.59 19.28
C LYS A 1008 -46.27 -25.56 18.90
N THR A 1009 -45.57 -25.29 17.81
CA THR A 1009 -44.41 -26.04 17.31
C THR A 1009 -43.38 -25.09 16.72
N ILE A 1010 -42.09 -25.40 16.87
CA ILE A 1010 -40.96 -24.69 16.24
C ILE A 1010 -40.35 -25.60 15.16
N GLU A 1011 -40.12 -25.03 13.96
CA GLU A 1011 -39.35 -25.69 12.90
C GLU A 1011 -37.85 -25.42 13.12
N THR A 1012 -37.00 -26.42 12.89
CA THR A 1012 -35.53 -26.33 13.03
C THR A 1012 -34.86 -27.18 11.94
N GLU A 1013 -33.66 -26.82 11.50
CA GLU A 1013 -32.90 -27.62 10.53
C GLU A 1013 -32.34 -28.92 11.15
N LEU A 1014 -32.37 -29.03 12.48
CA LEU A 1014 -31.88 -30.17 13.26
C LEU A 1014 -32.93 -31.29 13.45
N SER A 1015 -34.11 -31.22 12.84
CA SER A 1015 -35.12 -32.29 12.90
C SER A 1015 -36.12 -32.24 11.74
N GLU A 1016 -36.49 -33.40 11.18
CA GLU A 1016 -37.53 -33.50 10.14
C GLU A 1016 -38.97 -33.24 10.67
N GLU A 1017 -39.20 -33.33 12.00
CA GLU A 1017 -40.51 -33.07 12.61
C GLU A 1017 -40.50 -31.78 13.48
N PRO A 1018 -41.51 -30.89 13.37
CA PRO A 1018 -41.57 -29.67 14.18
C PRO A 1018 -41.65 -29.94 15.70
N LEU A 1019 -40.73 -29.36 16.46
CA LEU A 1019 -40.61 -29.56 17.90
C LEU A 1019 -41.80 -28.93 18.63
N THR A 1020 -42.53 -29.70 19.44
CA THR A 1020 -43.63 -29.18 20.26
C THR A 1020 -43.11 -28.30 21.38
N VAL A 1021 -43.66 -27.08 21.52
CA VAL A 1021 -43.16 -26.09 22.49
C VAL A 1021 -43.59 -26.43 23.90
N ASP A 1022 -42.62 -26.85 24.72
CA ASP A 1022 -42.77 -27.03 26.17
C ASP A 1022 -42.87 -25.67 26.88
N PHE A 1023 -44.07 -25.34 27.35
CA PHE A 1023 -44.34 -24.07 28.02
C PHE A 1023 -43.52 -23.86 29.31
N SER A 1024 -43.09 -24.95 29.97
CA SER A 1024 -42.32 -24.86 31.23
C SER A 1024 -40.89 -24.35 31.01
N LYS A 1025 -40.35 -24.52 29.79
CA LYS A 1025 -39.03 -24.02 29.38
C LYS A 1025 -39.04 -22.57 28.89
N LEU A 1026 -40.22 -21.94 28.77
CA LEU A 1026 -40.32 -20.56 28.30
C LEU A 1026 -39.96 -19.57 29.42
N VAL A 1027 -39.05 -18.64 29.11
CA VAL A 1027 -38.64 -17.55 29.99
C VAL A 1027 -38.95 -16.20 29.37
N LEU A 1028 -39.61 -15.31 30.11
CA LEU A 1028 -39.71 -13.91 29.73
C LEU A 1028 -38.41 -13.23 30.13
N ILE A 1029 -37.70 -12.66 29.15
CA ILE A 1029 -36.42 -11.98 29.29
C ILE A 1029 -36.65 -10.49 29.12
N ALA A 1030 -36.14 -9.71 30.07
CA ALA A 1030 -36.04 -8.27 30.02
C ALA A 1030 -34.57 -7.87 29.83
N GLU A 1031 -34.25 -7.14 28.77
CA GLU A 1031 -32.93 -6.54 28.49
C GLU A 1031 -33.06 -5.02 28.64
N ASP A 1032 -32.21 -4.37 29.45
CA ASP A 1032 -32.12 -2.92 29.46
C ASP A 1032 -31.06 -2.37 28.49
N ARG A 1033 -31.13 -1.08 28.18
CA ARG A 1033 -30.18 -0.42 27.24
C ARG A 1033 -28.70 -0.63 27.56
N PHE A 1034 -28.34 -0.99 28.79
CA PHE A 1034 -26.95 -1.21 29.21
C PHE A 1034 -26.48 -2.63 28.95
N GLY A 1035 -27.40 -3.58 28.83
CA GLY A 1035 -27.11 -5.01 28.69
C GLY A 1035 -27.62 -5.88 29.84
N ASN A 1036 -28.18 -5.29 30.90
CA ASN A 1036 -28.61 -6.07 32.07
C ASN A 1036 -29.81 -6.95 31.70
N TYR A 1037 -29.61 -8.27 31.74
CA TYR A 1037 -30.69 -9.24 31.61
C TYR A 1037 -31.36 -9.54 32.95
N HIS A 1038 -32.69 -9.60 32.98
CA HIS A 1038 -33.47 -10.20 34.07
C HIS A 1038 -34.53 -11.12 33.44
N ALA A 1039 -34.61 -12.38 33.88
CA ALA A 1039 -35.53 -13.35 33.31
C ALA A 1039 -36.35 -14.10 34.36
N VAL A 1040 -37.52 -14.59 33.95
CA VAL A 1040 -38.45 -15.36 34.79
C VAL A 1040 -39.23 -16.36 33.93
N SER A 1041 -39.42 -17.60 34.41
CA SER A 1041 -40.25 -18.58 33.70
C SER A 1041 -41.72 -18.16 33.68
N LEU A 1042 -42.39 -18.33 32.54
CA LEU A 1042 -43.75 -17.80 32.30
C LEU A 1042 -44.76 -18.25 33.38
N GLU A 1043 -44.66 -19.49 33.83
CA GLU A 1043 -45.48 -20.06 34.91
C GLU A 1043 -45.48 -19.22 36.20
N LYS A 1044 -44.37 -18.54 36.52
CA LYS A 1044 -44.23 -17.73 37.75
C LYS A 1044 -44.89 -16.36 37.63
N LEU A 1045 -45.20 -15.90 36.42
CA LEU A 1045 -45.93 -14.66 36.14
C LEU A 1045 -47.45 -14.86 36.04
N LEU A 1046 -47.91 -16.10 35.82
CA LEU A 1046 -49.33 -16.38 35.68
C LEU A 1046 -50.06 -16.45 37.04
N PRO A 1047 -51.32 -15.98 37.11
CA PRO A 1047 -52.20 -16.24 38.24
C PRO A 1047 -52.32 -17.74 38.54
N LYS A 1048 -52.23 -18.12 39.83
CA LYS A 1048 -52.30 -19.51 40.28
C LYS A 1048 -53.58 -20.19 39.78
N GLY A 1049 -53.42 -21.16 38.87
CA GLY A 1049 -54.52 -21.87 38.20
C GLY A 1049 -54.65 -21.63 36.69
N GLN A 1050 -53.68 -20.99 36.03
CA GLN A 1050 -53.62 -20.86 34.56
C GLN A 1050 -52.53 -21.72 33.88
N SER A 1051 -51.73 -22.50 34.63
CA SER A 1051 -50.58 -23.26 34.13
C SER A 1051 -50.89 -24.67 33.58
N ASP A 1052 -52.14 -25.14 33.70
CA ASP A 1052 -52.46 -26.56 33.52
C ASP A 1052 -52.64 -26.94 32.03
N GLN A 1053 -51.53 -27.16 31.32
CA GLN A 1053 -51.51 -27.92 30.06
C GLN A 1053 -51.83 -29.40 30.33
N PRO A 1054 -52.76 -30.03 29.58
CA PRO A 1054 -53.17 -31.41 29.84
C PRO A 1054 -52.18 -32.44 29.25
N THR A 1055 -51.56 -33.25 30.10
CA THR A 1055 -50.73 -34.38 29.69
C THR A 1055 -51.57 -35.61 29.34
N GLU A 1056 -52.04 -35.71 28.08
CA GLU A 1056 -52.64 -36.94 27.57
C GLU A 1056 -51.59 -38.04 27.32
N ASN A 1057 -51.48 -39.00 28.23
CA ASN A 1057 -51.04 -40.38 27.92
C ASN A 1057 -51.38 -41.37 29.04
N GLU A 1058 -52.65 -41.72 29.20
CA GLU A 1058 -53.05 -43.00 29.81
C GLU A 1058 -53.44 -44.00 28.71
N ASN A 1059 -52.84 -45.19 28.69
CA ASN A 1059 -53.58 -46.46 28.76
C ASN A 1059 -52.64 -47.68 28.92
N VAL A 1060 -52.75 -48.37 30.07
CA VAL A 1060 -53.02 -49.82 30.21
C VAL A 1060 -52.11 -50.79 29.40
N GLU A 1061 -51.36 -51.71 30.03
CA GLU A 1061 -51.90 -52.88 30.74
C GLU A 1061 -51.32 -53.18 32.14
N LYS A 1062 -51.95 -54.13 32.85
CA LYS A 1062 -51.66 -54.55 34.22
C LYS A 1062 -51.14 -55.98 34.27
N GLU A 1063 -50.25 -56.30 35.21
CA GLU A 1063 -50.34 -57.54 36.00
C GLU A 1063 -49.68 -57.40 37.38
N THR A 1064 -50.07 -58.25 38.34
CA THR A 1064 -49.83 -58.13 39.80
C THR A 1064 -50.15 -59.47 40.51
N PRO A 1065 -49.76 -59.72 41.77
CA PRO A 1065 -48.52 -59.36 42.49
C PRO A 1065 -47.97 -60.55 43.35
N GLU A 1066 -46.85 -60.36 44.06
CA GLU A 1066 -46.50 -61.01 45.35
C GLU A 1066 -45.42 -60.12 46.03
N GLU A 1067 -45.61 -59.62 47.26
CA GLU A 1067 -45.17 -60.20 48.56
C GLU A 1067 -43.62 -60.20 48.76
N VAL A 1068 -43.02 -59.81 49.90
CA VAL A 1068 -43.54 -59.50 51.26
C VAL A 1068 -42.49 -58.71 52.11
N GLU A 1069 -42.94 -57.85 53.05
CA GLU A 1069 -42.34 -57.39 54.35
C GLU A 1069 -40.80 -57.12 54.54
N LYS A 1070 -40.28 -56.24 55.42
CA LYS A 1070 -40.79 -55.26 56.42
C LYS A 1070 -39.64 -54.41 57.03
N GLU A 1071 -40.00 -53.28 57.67
CA GLU A 1071 -39.46 -52.69 58.94
C GLU A 1071 -37.93 -52.42 59.12
N SER A 1072 -37.47 -51.39 59.86
CA SER A 1072 -38.14 -50.23 60.52
C SER A 1072 -37.15 -49.15 60.99
N SER A 1073 -37.71 -48.01 61.45
CA SER A 1073 -37.25 -47.20 62.60
C SER A 1073 -35.93 -46.39 62.54
N GLN A 1074 -36.10 -45.06 62.41
CA GLN A 1074 -35.38 -44.00 63.17
C GLN A 1074 -35.60 -44.16 64.71
N PRO A 1075 -35.04 -43.36 65.67
CA PRO A 1075 -34.43 -42.00 65.54
C PRO A 1075 -33.24 -41.70 66.52
N MET A 1076 -33.00 -40.38 66.77
CA MET A 1076 -32.24 -39.75 67.88
C MET A 1076 -30.71 -39.57 67.69
N THR A 1077 -30.01 -38.54 68.21
CA THR A 1077 -30.36 -37.23 68.86
C THR A 1077 -29.13 -36.29 68.87
N ASN A 1078 -29.36 -35.02 69.25
CA ASN A 1078 -28.55 -34.04 70.03
C ASN A 1078 -27.21 -34.53 70.67
N GLU A 1079 -26.21 -33.70 71.02
CA GLU A 1079 -26.16 -32.25 71.37
C GLU A 1079 -24.69 -31.71 71.31
N GLU A 1080 -24.51 -30.39 71.56
CA GLU A 1080 -23.36 -29.55 72.05
C GLU A 1080 -21.94 -30.17 72.35
N GLU A 1081 -20.78 -29.47 72.40
CA GLU A 1081 -20.48 -28.06 72.77
C GLU A 1081 -19.05 -27.55 72.34
N GLN A 1082 -18.89 -26.23 72.16
CA GLN A 1082 -17.69 -25.34 72.35
C GLN A 1082 -16.20 -25.72 72.03
N SER A 1083 -15.65 -25.04 71.00
CA SER A 1083 -14.51 -24.06 71.09
C SER A 1083 -13.00 -24.45 70.96
N SER A 1084 -12.20 -23.42 70.63
CA SER A 1084 -10.73 -23.23 70.73
C SER A 1084 -9.83 -23.62 69.54
N GLU A 1085 -8.60 -23.07 69.53
CA GLU A 1085 -7.81 -22.75 68.33
C GLU A 1085 -6.65 -23.72 68.00
N ALA A 1086 -6.30 -23.75 66.70
CA ALA A 1086 -4.96 -23.99 66.13
C ALA A 1086 -4.22 -25.32 66.38
N SER A 1087 -4.17 -26.16 65.33
CA SER A 1087 -3.01 -27.05 65.08
C SER A 1087 -2.83 -27.37 63.59
N THR A 1088 -1.67 -26.96 63.04
CA THR A 1088 -0.88 -27.62 61.98
C THR A 1088 -1.59 -28.23 60.75
N GLU A 1089 -1.31 -27.66 59.58
CA GLU A 1089 -1.34 -28.39 58.30
C GLU A 1089 -0.35 -29.58 58.32
N PRO A 1090 -0.63 -30.69 57.62
CA PRO A 1090 0.34 -31.76 57.38
C PRO A 1090 1.26 -31.41 56.20
N GLU A 1091 2.56 -31.62 56.38
CA GLU A 1091 3.54 -31.56 55.27
C GLU A 1091 3.27 -32.68 54.25
N MET A 1092 3.31 -32.36 52.94
CA MET A 1092 3.30 -33.38 51.88
C MET A 1092 4.58 -34.23 51.94
N THR A 1093 4.47 -35.52 51.63
CA THR A 1093 5.63 -36.41 51.47
C THR A 1093 6.35 -36.15 50.13
N ASP A 1094 7.61 -36.57 50.02
CA ASP A 1094 8.36 -36.51 48.74
C ASP A 1094 7.65 -37.26 47.59
N GLU A 1095 6.85 -38.30 47.90
CA GLU A 1095 6.02 -38.99 46.89
C GLU A 1095 4.82 -38.14 46.45
N GLN A 1096 4.17 -37.40 47.37
CA GLN A 1096 3.08 -36.47 47.02
C GLN A 1096 3.58 -35.23 46.28
N LEU A 1097 4.76 -34.72 46.65
CA LEU A 1097 5.44 -33.64 45.91
C LEU A 1097 5.78 -34.12 44.49
N LYS A 1098 6.19 -35.39 44.34
CA LYS A 1098 6.50 -35.97 43.03
C LYS A 1098 5.24 -36.19 42.18
N GLU A 1099 4.15 -36.74 42.73
CA GLU A 1099 2.88 -36.82 42.00
C GLU A 1099 2.36 -35.44 41.57
N SER A 1100 2.58 -34.40 42.37
CA SER A 1100 2.21 -33.02 42.03
C SER A 1100 3.05 -32.48 40.87
N ILE A 1101 4.36 -32.74 40.87
CA ILE A 1101 5.27 -32.36 39.77
C ILE A 1101 4.97 -33.16 38.50
N ASP A 1102 4.72 -34.47 38.60
CA ASP A 1102 4.39 -35.31 37.45
C ASP A 1102 3.04 -34.86 36.83
N ARG A 1103 2.02 -34.49 37.64
CA ARG A 1103 0.77 -33.87 37.13
C ARG A 1103 1.00 -32.50 36.48
N MET A 1104 1.81 -31.62 37.07
CA MET A 1104 2.15 -30.32 36.44
C MET A 1104 2.93 -30.48 35.13
N ILE A 1105 3.56 -31.64 34.89
CA ILE A 1105 4.21 -31.98 33.62
C ILE A 1105 3.17 -32.51 32.62
N ASP A 1106 2.19 -33.32 33.03
CA ASP A 1106 1.10 -33.77 32.14
C ASP A 1106 0.18 -32.61 31.73
N ASP A 1107 -0.23 -31.74 32.66
CA ASP A 1107 -1.05 -30.54 32.37
C ASP A 1107 -0.34 -29.59 31.39
N ALA A 1108 0.98 -29.43 31.53
CA ALA A 1108 1.82 -28.64 30.61
C ALA A 1108 1.98 -29.27 29.22
N ASN A 1109 1.72 -30.57 29.06
CA ASN A 1109 1.68 -31.25 27.76
C ASN A 1109 0.29 -31.25 27.13
N LEU A 1110 -0.78 -31.13 27.93
CA LEU A 1110 -2.16 -31.12 27.43
C LEU A 1110 -2.55 -29.78 26.77
N LEU A 1111 -2.01 -28.66 27.29
CA LEU A 1111 -2.28 -27.29 26.81
C LEU A 1111 -1.53 -26.88 25.51
N MET A 1112 -1.04 -27.85 24.72
CA MET A 1112 -0.21 -27.61 23.53
C MET A 1112 -0.65 -28.39 22.28
N LEU A 1113 -1.90 -28.90 22.22
CA LEU A 1113 -2.36 -29.74 21.09
C LEU A 1113 -3.81 -29.53 20.58
N THR A 1114 -4.33 -28.32 20.67
CA THR A 1114 -5.35 -27.76 19.74
C THR A 1114 -4.82 -26.41 19.23
N GLU A 1115 -4.96 -26.02 17.95
CA GLU A 1115 -5.93 -26.40 16.91
C GLU A 1115 -5.32 -26.92 15.58
N THR A 1116 -6.21 -27.49 14.74
CA THR A 1116 -6.12 -27.72 13.28
C THR A 1116 -4.98 -28.57 12.69
N LYS A 1117 -5.39 -29.64 12.00
CA LYS A 1117 -4.55 -30.35 11.02
C LYS A 1117 -4.61 -29.65 9.66
N SER A 1118 -3.45 -29.43 9.05
CA SER A 1118 -3.26 -29.51 7.60
C SER A 1118 -2.20 -30.57 7.33
N ASP A 1119 -2.38 -31.40 6.31
CA ASP A 1119 -1.70 -32.70 6.23
C ASP A 1119 -0.16 -32.64 6.21
N GLN A 1120 0.43 -33.33 7.19
CA GLN A 1120 1.75 -33.97 7.12
C GLN A 1120 1.69 -35.18 6.14
N PRO A 1121 2.76 -35.95 5.81
CA PRO A 1121 3.97 -36.27 6.61
C PRO A 1121 5.32 -36.24 5.82
N HIS A 1122 6.52 -36.47 6.37
CA HIS A 1122 6.98 -36.76 7.74
C HIS A 1122 8.53 -36.58 7.86
N LEU A 1123 9.03 -36.51 9.11
CA LEU A 1123 10.28 -37.11 9.65
C LEU A 1123 11.62 -36.89 8.88
N LEU A 1124 12.74 -36.51 9.51
CA LEU A 1124 13.20 -36.82 10.88
C LEU A 1124 14.28 -35.81 11.32
N ALA A 1125 14.35 -35.52 12.63
CA ALA A 1125 15.53 -34.93 13.26
C ALA A 1125 16.15 -35.92 14.25
N PRO A 1126 17.48 -35.95 14.39
CA PRO A 1126 18.04 -36.17 15.72
C PRO A 1126 19.28 -35.32 16.02
N LYS A 1127 19.51 -35.02 17.30
CA LYS A 1127 20.86 -34.83 17.87
C LYS A 1127 20.86 -34.98 19.40
N GLY A 1128 21.24 -36.18 19.86
CA GLY A 1128 21.86 -36.39 21.16
C GLY A 1128 23.39 -36.23 21.05
N LEU A 1129 24.08 -36.14 22.19
CA LEU A 1129 25.49 -35.77 22.26
C LEU A 1129 26.46 -36.97 22.46
N ASP A 1130 27.68 -36.72 21.99
CA ASP A 1130 28.98 -37.19 22.49
C ASP A 1130 29.63 -38.53 22.03
N GLU A 1131 30.94 -38.56 22.24
CA GLU A 1131 31.93 -39.65 22.15
C GLU A 1131 32.31 -40.26 20.77
N LYS A 1132 33.46 -39.74 20.26
CA LYS A 1132 34.64 -40.49 19.72
C LYS A 1132 34.65 -41.15 18.32
N GLU A 1133 35.85 -41.02 17.73
CA GLU A 1133 36.58 -41.94 16.82
C GLU A 1133 36.01 -42.33 15.43
N ASN A 1134 36.62 -41.70 14.41
CA ASN A 1134 37.38 -42.35 13.31
C ASN A 1134 36.69 -43.14 12.15
N VAL A 1135 37.28 -42.92 10.96
CA VAL A 1135 37.58 -43.91 9.89
C VAL A 1135 36.44 -44.33 8.93
N ASP A 1136 36.49 -43.69 7.75
CA ASP A 1136 36.60 -44.30 6.42
C ASP A 1136 35.41 -44.97 5.66
N ILE A 1137 35.13 -44.34 4.48
CA ILE A 1137 35.27 -44.94 3.12
C ILE A 1137 34.08 -45.66 2.40
N PHE A 1138 33.98 -45.30 1.10
CA PHE A 1138 33.47 -46.02 -0.10
C PHE A 1138 31.99 -46.02 -0.60
N HIS A 1139 31.79 -45.20 -1.65
CA HIS A 1139 31.54 -45.58 -3.07
C HIS A 1139 30.12 -45.90 -3.64
N HIS A 1140 29.88 -45.25 -4.80
CA HIS A 1140 29.27 -45.76 -6.05
C HIS A 1140 27.76 -46.05 -6.10
N ASN A 1141 26.99 -45.29 -6.92
CA ASN A 1141 26.62 -45.56 -8.34
C ASN A 1141 25.22 -46.25 -8.43
N MET A 1142 24.42 -46.21 -9.51
CA MET A 1142 24.55 -45.64 -10.88
C MET A 1142 23.13 -45.37 -11.47
N GLU A 1143 23.05 -44.63 -12.59
CA GLU A 1143 22.26 -44.86 -13.84
C GLU A 1143 20.98 -45.79 -13.85
N THR A 1144 19.92 -45.63 -14.66
CA THR A 1144 19.59 -44.73 -15.81
C THR A 1144 18.09 -44.82 -16.24
N GLN A 1145 17.53 -43.69 -16.73
CA GLN A 1145 16.60 -43.51 -17.91
C GLN A 1145 15.26 -44.32 -18.08
N PRO A 1146 14.34 -43.92 -19.00
CA PRO A 1146 12.88 -44.18 -18.88
C PRO A 1146 12.18 -44.94 -20.04
N SER A 1147 10.85 -45.18 -19.96
CA SER A 1147 9.95 -45.44 -21.12
C SER A 1147 8.44 -45.21 -20.83
N SER A 1148 7.51 -45.50 -21.77
CA SER A 1148 6.12 -44.98 -21.81
C SER A 1148 5.04 -45.89 -22.44
N ALA A 1149 3.75 -45.75 -22.04
CA ALA A 1149 2.48 -46.17 -22.72
C ALA A 1149 1.25 -45.59 -21.95
N LYS A 1150 0.12 -45.07 -22.50
CA LYS A 1150 -0.89 -45.52 -23.51
C LYS A 1150 -1.89 -46.60 -22.99
N VAL A 1151 -3.24 -46.55 -23.18
CA VAL A 1151 -4.20 -45.50 -23.63
C VAL A 1151 -5.71 -45.95 -23.46
N LEU A 1152 -6.63 -45.07 -22.98
CA LEU A 1152 -8.13 -45.02 -23.19
C LEU A 1152 -9.07 -46.24 -22.83
N PRO A 1153 -10.44 -46.14 -22.88
CA PRO A 1153 -11.42 -45.03 -22.67
C PRO A 1153 -12.68 -45.40 -21.81
N LYS A 1154 -13.64 -44.44 -21.71
CA LYS A 1154 -15.09 -44.54 -21.30
C LYS A 1154 -15.43 -44.44 -19.80
N THR A 1155 -16.49 -43.78 -19.30
CA THR A 1155 -17.37 -42.62 -19.63
C THR A 1155 -18.70 -42.82 -18.88
N ALA A 1156 -19.03 -41.97 -17.91
CA ALA A 1156 -20.42 -41.68 -17.49
C ALA A 1156 -20.48 -40.38 -16.67
N GLU A 1157 -21.62 -39.71 -16.72
CA GLU A 1157 -21.92 -38.34 -16.31
C GLU A 1157 -21.82 -38.03 -14.80
N ARG A 1158 -21.31 -36.83 -14.47
CA ARG A 1158 -22.09 -35.77 -13.79
C ARG A 1158 -21.46 -34.40 -14.10
N SER A 1159 -22.23 -33.32 -13.91
CA SER A 1159 -22.02 -32.04 -14.59
C SER A 1159 -21.74 -30.86 -13.65
N ASN A 1160 -21.01 -29.86 -14.16
CA ASN A 1160 -21.03 -28.50 -13.62
C ASN A 1160 -22.48 -27.98 -13.52
N LEU A 1161 -22.77 -27.18 -12.49
CA LEU A 1161 -23.81 -26.15 -12.60
C LEU A 1161 -23.42 -24.91 -11.78
N SER A 1162 -23.15 -23.81 -12.48
CA SER A 1162 -23.09 -22.47 -11.91
C SER A 1162 -23.66 -21.49 -12.93
N LEU A 1163 -24.91 -21.04 -12.73
CA LEU A 1163 -25.47 -19.79 -13.27
C LEU A 1163 -26.92 -19.56 -12.79
N LEU A 1164 -27.33 -18.28 -12.72
CA LEU A 1164 -28.71 -17.75 -12.61
C LEU A 1164 -29.43 -18.01 -11.27
N ALA A 1165 -29.84 -17.04 -10.43
CA ALA A 1165 -30.23 -15.61 -10.54
C ALA A 1165 -31.72 -15.32 -10.80
N GLY A 1166 -32.24 -14.29 -10.12
CA GLY A 1166 -33.62 -13.75 -10.24
C GLY A 1166 -33.85 -12.62 -9.22
N LEU A 1167 -33.34 -11.41 -9.46
CA LEU A 1167 -34.03 -10.29 -10.12
C LEU A 1167 -35.28 -9.76 -9.39
N GLY A 1168 -35.14 -8.57 -8.78
CA GLY A 1168 -36.16 -7.52 -8.82
C GLY A 1168 -35.68 -6.41 -9.77
N LEU A 1169 -36.50 -6.00 -10.75
CA LEU A 1169 -36.11 -5.06 -11.82
C LEU A 1169 -37.37 -4.38 -12.40
N LEU A 1170 -37.18 -3.25 -13.08
CA LEU A 1170 -38.15 -2.45 -13.87
C LEU A 1170 -38.99 -1.44 -13.08
N CYS A 1171 -39.36 -0.27 -13.62
CA CYS A 1171 -38.72 0.62 -14.60
C CYS A 1171 -39.53 1.93 -14.74
N SER A 1172 -38.91 3.03 -15.17
CA SER A 1172 -39.47 3.92 -16.22
C SER A 1172 -38.51 5.06 -16.57
N THR A 1173 -38.60 5.56 -17.80
CA THR A 1173 -37.63 6.52 -18.37
C THR A 1173 -38.31 7.52 -19.32
N VAL A 1174 -37.94 8.80 -19.17
CA VAL A 1174 -37.91 9.87 -20.21
C VAL A 1174 -39.25 10.31 -20.84
N PHE A 1175 -39.61 11.61 -20.74
CA PHE A 1175 -39.76 12.50 -21.91
C PHE A 1175 -39.92 14.01 -21.56
N VAL A 1176 -38.94 14.82 -22.02
CA VAL A 1176 -39.01 16.20 -22.57
C VAL A 1176 -39.98 17.28 -21.98
N ALA A 1177 -39.39 18.17 -21.16
CA ALA A 1177 -39.35 19.65 -21.26
C ALA A 1177 -40.59 20.60 -21.16
N LEU A 1178 -40.24 21.86 -20.84
CA LEU A 1178 -40.93 23.17 -20.99
C LEU A 1178 -41.84 23.77 -19.88
N PHE A 1179 -41.35 24.94 -19.40
CA PHE A 1179 -42.05 26.16 -18.94
C PHE A 1179 -42.61 26.34 -17.50
N LYS A 1180 -42.18 27.49 -16.92
CA LYS A 1180 -42.69 28.27 -15.77
C LYS A 1180 -42.39 27.68 -14.38
N LYS A 1181 -41.78 28.37 -13.39
CA LYS A 1181 -41.69 29.80 -12.94
C LYS A 1181 -42.70 30.13 -11.82
N LYS A 1182 -42.18 30.71 -10.71
CA LYS A 1182 -42.83 31.00 -9.39
C LYS A 1182 -42.97 29.76 -8.49
N GLU A 1183 -42.86 29.85 -7.15
CA GLU A 1183 -42.43 30.94 -6.27
C GLU A 1183 -41.94 30.42 -4.90
N LYS A 1184 -41.05 31.20 -4.25
CA LYS A 1184 -40.89 31.39 -2.79
C LYS A 1184 -41.34 30.28 -1.82
N HIS A 1185 -40.42 29.90 -0.92
CA HIS A 1185 -40.19 30.80 0.23
C HIS A 1185 -38.73 30.89 0.66
#